data_AF-A0A0Z8EY68-F1
#
_entry.id   AF-A0A0Z8EY68-F1
#
_cell.length_a   1.000
_cell.length_b   1.000
_cell.length_c   1.000
_cell.angle_alpha   90.00
_cell.angle_beta   90.00
_cell.angle_gamma   90.00
#
_symmetry.space_group_name_H-M   'P 1'
#
loop_
_entity.id
_entity.type
_entity.pdbx_description
1 polymer ?
#
loop_
_entity_poly.entity_id
_entity_poly.type
_entity_poly.pdbx_seq_one_letter_code
_entity_poly.pdbx_strand_id
1 'polypeptide(L)'
;MRSKRKKHVINNQDLMSLKAKVIKGKLVRKDVIKIKESSNSILKREFFRTTIITKEYFSQHSKNTIIKDITKVENLNVLNVDPVGFMKEMEWYILELLFYKKQLNEYSSLKLEFEDSFFRKGGDFGESILVQIKEKFGFSLWGIENELLIQKNQNNHTKKELQKYCDNKFQNKSSYLNFNSYLLSLVVNKIVDESDPILYSKTSKKQIENVHHTLKPILSFFVSFEDFPIDDEEIVSMLLSTSVLLSIIDRFNILVKLLLNFPENIKKRIRKNFIDLLSQFDDYRIKHFLFEGSEFIENMKDSDIQFVESEIKLYCGDYKQNQESINRVLKEFYISKSSLDMLTYYTSLQISEGDYDEDILNSAYIFDLVDIIDCYRSVKSFSQTSFEKYVSKLFYYTRKYSNFDLLNQFSMYLNQFLSGSQNDIRIELFDRYISLSYLKYVDNISETEEFLSKTNALSNIDFDSIINQKFDNLKFAAEFEVVLSLLRHSEISITDFEILIEVIERHKLPIWYLEEVKYFLYKYYLEKRDLENIILEFSDTYFRTKNAIFMYPLDEMRNIFDEENRNLDLSKIEVSIFAKLCGSERLKYVFEDYLENNLIDYPSSIKITTGNKDRVRFVLEYICTRDFLSDMALLFESEEQVVNERLSILSKLNEENEEEFDNKYTKEISELSQEVLLKKLVRSVNQSKLTVDSEKIYVKNKKDFDKFFDDFFDSADSSEVEYIPISDQSINLSNGDQLFFINFKEYTPKMRALEGVFERIVNKFLFDDDGLDSYLSTRIRHGTLQGQIRKPFNNNYLITEKISDSSEVYAQNEYIRDIVGAEYEKISDILNEFSKSIDNEISYIKQELLQIKYKSRGIDSGIFNLSDSFDDLEQEVYNKVKVLSDQKQIYDKIVEYIWKKIDDKVSKLQSLIKNEITNNFIDKLTRLEASLLANDVEASIIRNNIATCKTEIQNALEEVAGWFERSQISEDTIVRSEDLISVSENIISKINSDFEKVTFNLDLSEDYSISSKELPFYIDILLILFNNSMKHSGIRSDDLTINASITDEDEGSVIKFRNNYLSNTEASIRKSVEKLEKELQVIDSSLDIPMLTKEGGSGYSKLYKIIKFNLQKKPTFNFKITSEEFEVGIRMGEYSENTNNRG
;
A
#
# COMPACT_ATOMS: atom_id res chain seq x y z
N MET A 1 -74.90 13.72 -11.45
CA MET A 1 -75.23 13.95 -12.87
C MET A 1 -73.96 14.36 -13.62
N ARG A 2 -73.63 13.58 -14.67
CA ARG A 2 -72.76 13.85 -15.84
C ARG A 2 -71.57 14.81 -15.70
N SER A 3 -70.37 14.22 -15.62
CA SER A 3 -69.28 14.52 -16.56
C SER A 3 -68.55 13.21 -16.87
N LYS A 4 -68.74 12.74 -18.10
CA LYS A 4 -68.31 11.44 -18.61
C LYS A 4 -66.81 11.43 -18.91
N ARG A 5 -66.16 10.35 -18.50
CA ARG A 5 -65.20 9.55 -19.30
C ARG A 5 -64.49 10.32 -20.43
N LYS A 6 -63.30 10.86 -20.17
CA LYS A 6 -62.23 10.90 -21.17
C LYS A 6 -61.32 9.71 -20.90
N LYS A 7 -61.68 8.56 -21.49
CA LYS A 7 -60.74 7.47 -21.72
C LYS A 7 -59.58 8.01 -22.56
N HIS A 8 -58.38 7.62 -22.17
CA HIS A 8 -57.11 7.74 -22.87
C HIS A 8 -57.24 7.75 -24.40
N VAL A 9 -57.04 8.91 -25.01
CA VAL A 9 -56.75 9.09 -26.45
C VAL A 9 -55.44 9.86 -26.56
N ILE A 10 -54.35 9.28 -26.04
CA ILE A 10 -52.98 9.72 -26.33
C ILE A 10 -52.09 8.46 -26.27
N ASN A 11 -51.70 7.93 -27.44
CA ASN A 11 -50.53 7.05 -27.64
C ASN A 11 -50.39 6.56 -29.10
N ASN A 12 -51.49 6.42 -29.84
CA ASN A 12 -51.40 5.96 -31.23
C ASN A 12 -50.84 7.00 -32.20
N GLN A 13 -50.99 8.31 -31.97
CA GLN A 13 -50.53 9.33 -32.91
C GLN A 13 -49.00 9.46 -32.98
N ASP A 14 -48.30 9.45 -31.85
CA ASP A 14 -46.82 9.50 -31.82
C ASP A 14 -46.22 8.23 -32.42
N LEU A 15 -46.75 7.05 -32.06
CA LEU A 15 -46.30 5.79 -32.63
C LEU A 15 -46.62 5.67 -34.12
N MET A 16 -47.80 6.11 -34.58
CA MET A 16 -48.17 6.13 -36.00
C MET A 16 -47.34 7.15 -36.80
N SER A 17 -47.00 8.30 -36.20
CA SER A 17 -46.06 9.27 -36.77
C SER A 17 -44.67 8.67 -36.92
N LEU A 18 -44.17 7.98 -35.88
CA LEU A 18 -42.91 7.22 -35.93
C LEU A 18 -42.94 6.13 -37.00
N LYS A 19 -44.01 5.31 -37.07
CA LYS A 19 -44.17 4.30 -38.13
C LYS A 19 -44.12 4.95 -39.52
N ALA A 20 -44.81 6.08 -39.71
CA ALA A 20 -44.79 6.80 -40.99
C ALA A 20 -43.42 7.40 -41.32
N LYS A 21 -42.64 7.83 -40.32
CA LYS A 21 -41.25 8.27 -40.48
C LYS A 21 -40.31 7.11 -40.83
N VAL A 22 -40.44 5.98 -40.14
CA VAL A 22 -39.66 4.75 -40.40
C VAL A 22 -39.91 4.21 -41.81
N ILE A 23 -41.17 4.13 -42.26
CA ILE A 23 -41.52 3.71 -43.63
C ILE A 23 -40.89 4.63 -44.69
N LYS A 24 -40.62 5.89 -44.34
CA LYS A 24 -39.96 6.88 -45.22
C LYS A 24 -38.43 6.92 -45.04
N GLY A 25 -37.83 6.07 -44.20
CA GLY A 25 -36.40 6.10 -43.86
C GLY A 25 -35.96 7.38 -43.12
N LYS A 26 -36.87 8.03 -42.38
CA LYS A 26 -36.67 9.32 -41.72
C LYS A 26 -36.74 9.24 -40.18
N LEU A 27 -36.51 8.08 -39.59
CA LEU A 27 -36.32 8.01 -38.14
C LEU A 27 -35.03 8.79 -37.81
N VAL A 28 -35.10 9.75 -36.90
CA VAL A 28 -33.94 10.56 -36.50
C VAL A 28 -33.69 10.42 -35.01
N ARG A 29 -32.45 10.66 -34.59
CA ARG A 29 -32.01 10.61 -33.19
C ARG A 29 -32.95 11.32 -32.21
N LYS A 30 -33.39 12.55 -32.54
CA LYS A 30 -34.31 13.34 -31.71
C LYS A 30 -35.65 12.63 -31.43
N ASP A 31 -36.13 11.81 -32.37
CA ASP A 31 -37.37 11.06 -32.20
C ASP A 31 -37.22 9.93 -31.18
N VAL A 32 -36.09 9.24 -31.18
CA VAL A 32 -35.78 8.18 -30.21
C VAL A 32 -35.61 8.77 -28.80
N ILE A 33 -34.83 9.86 -28.68
CA ILE A 33 -34.60 10.55 -27.40
C ILE A 33 -35.93 10.99 -26.78
N LYS A 34 -36.84 11.56 -27.57
CA LYS A 34 -38.17 11.97 -27.09
C LYS A 34 -38.97 10.80 -26.48
N ILE A 35 -38.85 9.59 -27.04
CA ILE A 35 -39.53 8.41 -26.48
C ILE A 35 -38.78 7.90 -25.23
N LYS A 36 -37.45 7.89 -25.26
CA LYS A 36 -36.61 7.50 -24.12
C LYS A 36 -36.86 8.39 -22.89
N GLU A 37 -36.97 9.70 -23.09
CA GLU A 37 -37.27 10.71 -22.07
C GLU A 37 -38.71 10.65 -21.55
N SER A 38 -39.62 10.00 -22.27
CA SER A 38 -41.03 9.90 -21.90
C SER A 38 -41.20 9.18 -20.57
N SER A 39 -42.05 9.70 -19.69
CA SER A 39 -42.47 8.99 -18.47
C SER A 39 -43.55 7.92 -18.74
N ASN A 40 -43.96 7.72 -20.00
CA ASN A 40 -44.98 6.74 -20.38
C ASN A 40 -44.35 5.39 -20.71
N SER A 41 -44.29 4.49 -19.72
CA SER A 41 -43.78 3.12 -19.88
C SER A 41 -44.50 2.31 -20.97
N ILE A 42 -45.81 2.52 -21.15
CA ILE A 42 -46.57 1.83 -22.20
C ILE A 42 -46.06 2.24 -23.59
N LEU A 43 -45.78 3.53 -23.78
CA LEU A 43 -45.25 4.06 -25.04
C LEU A 43 -43.89 3.43 -25.39
N LYS A 44 -42.98 3.31 -24.40
CA LYS A 44 -41.67 2.64 -24.59
C LYS A 44 -41.83 1.16 -24.91
N ARG A 45 -42.70 0.45 -24.18
CA ARG A 45 -42.99 -0.97 -24.46
C ARG A 45 -43.54 -1.18 -25.87
N GLU A 46 -44.48 -0.34 -26.31
CA GLU A 46 -45.05 -0.42 -27.65
C GLU A 46 -44.07 -0.03 -28.77
N PHE A 47 -43.09 0.84 -28.48
CA PHE A 47 -41.97 1.14 -29.38
C PHE A 47 -41.16 -0.12 -29.71
N PHE A 48 -40.80 -0.94 -28.70
CA PHE A 48 -40.04 -2.19 -28.88
C PHE A 48 -40.91 -3.38 -29.35
N ARG A 49 -42.23 -3.33 -29.17
CA ARG A 49 -43.16 -4.33 -29.75
C ARG A 49 -43.46 -4.09 -31.22
N THR A 50 -43.33 -2.85 -31.69
CA THR A 50 -43.59 -2.53 -33.11
C THR A 50 -42.40 -2.92 -33.97
N THR A 51 -42.45 -4.11 -34.55
CA THR A 51 -41.35 -4.71 -35.34
C THR A 51 -40.72 -3.77 -36.37
N ILE A 52 -41.50 -2.95 -37.08
CA ILE A 52 -40.95 -2.04 -38.10
C ILE A 52 -40.10 -0.93 -37.47
N ILE A 53 -40.56 -0.35 -36.35
CA ILE A 53 -39.83 0.69 -35.62
C ILE A 53 -38.59 0.08 -34.98
N THR A 54 -38.75 -1.07 -34.32
CA THR A 54 -37.66 -1.72 -33.59
C THR A 54 -36.55 -2.21 -34.52
N LYS A 55 -36.89 -2.78 -35.68
CA LYS A 55 -35.91 -3.15 -36.71
C LYS A 55 -35.16 -1.93 -37.23
N GLU A 56 -35.87 -0.84 -37.51
CA GLU A 56 -35.24 0.41 -37.96
C GLU A 56 -34.30 0.96 -36.88
N TYR A 57 -34.76 0.98 -35.63
CA TYR A 57 -33.98 1.41 -34.46
C TYR A 57 -32.68 0.62 -34.34
N PHE A 58 -32.74 -0.72 -34.27
CA PHE A 58 -31.52 -1.54 -34.23
C PHE A 58 -30.68 -1.36 -35.49
N SER A 59 -31.28 -1.17 -36.67
CA SER A 59 -30.53 -0.97 -37.92
C SER A 59 -29.90 0.42 -38.10
N GLN A 60 -30.26 1.43 -37.31
CA GLN A 60 -29.71 2.78 -37.44
C GLN A 60 -28.88 3.20 -36.23
N HIS A 61 -29.28 2.74 -35.05
CA HIS A 61 -28.82 3.26 -33.77
C HIS A 61 -28.13 2.22 -32.89
N SER A 62 -28.28 0.95 -33.23
CA SER A 62 -27.62 -0.15 -32.53
C SER A 62 -27.25 -1.25 -33.54
N LYS A 63 -26.71 -0.84 -34.71
CA LYS A 63 -26.36 -1.72 -35.86
C LYS A 63 -25.49 -2.91 -35.48
N ASN A 64 -24.81 -2.80 -34.34
CA ASN A 64 -23.79 -3.71 -33.85
C ASN A 64 -24.24 -4.47 -32.59
N THR A 65 -25.54 -4.72 -32.38
CA THR A 65 -26.00 -5.49 -31.21
C THR A 65 -25.62 -6.98 -31.29
N ILE A 66 -25.60 -7.54 -32.50
CA ILE A 66 -25.08 -8.90 -32.81
C ILE A 66 -24.06 -8.75 -33.93
N ILE A 67 -22.77 -8.83 -33.58
CA ILE A 67 -21.67 -8.58 -34.51
C ILE A 67 -21.11 -9.91 -35.00
N LYS A 68 -21.54 -10.37 -36.17
CA LYS A 68 -21.01 -11.62 -36.76
C LYS A 68 -19.59 -11.48 -37.31
N ASP A 69 -19.24 -10.28 -37.76
CA ASP A 69 -17.92 -9.97 -38.31
C ASP A 69 -17.50 -8.57 -37.84
N ILE A 70 -16.55 -8.52 -36.92
CA ILE A 70 -16.08 -7.28 -36.31
C ILE A 70 -15.33 -6.38 -37.30
N THR A 71 -14.76 -6.95 -38.37
CA THR A 71 -14.00 -6.17 -39.36
C THR A 71 -14.91 -5.30 -40.24
N LYS A 72 -16.21 -5.58 -40.26
CA LYS A 72 -17.22 -4.91 -41.07
C LYS A 72 -18.04 -3.86 -40.31
N VAL A 73 -17.64 -3.53 -39.08
CA VAL A 73 -18.36 -2.58 -38.24
C VAL A 73 -18.10 -1.14 -38.71
N GLU A 74 -19.14 -0.44 -39.17
CA GLU A 74 -19.11 1.00 -39.51
C GLU A 74 -18.90 1.87 -38.26
N ASN A 75 -18.37 3.09 -38.45
CA ASN A 75 -18.23 4.06 -37.34
C ASN A 75 -19.57 4.24 -36.62
N LEU A 76 -19.56 4.05 -35.30
CA LEU A 76 -20.74 4.23 -34.47
C LEU A 76 -21.09 5.72 -34.37
N ASN A 77 -22.26 6.08 -34.91
CA ASN A 77 -22.97 7.27 -34.46
C ASN A 77 -23.54 6.95 -33.08
N VAL A 78 -22.80 7.28 -32.03
CA VAL A 78 -23.21 7.01 -30.65
C VAL A 78 -24.49 7.78 -30.34
N LEU A 79 -25.59 7.05 -30.11
CA LEU A 79 -26.77 7.63 -29.51
C LEU A 79 -26.50 7.93 -28.05
N ASN A 80 -26.51 9.23 -27.70
CA ASN A 80 -26.52 9.76 -26.35
C ASN A 80 -25.38 9.32 -25.44
N VAL A 81 -24.47 10.27 -25.24
CA VAL A 81 -23.57 10.27 -24.10
C VAL A 81 -24.25 10.86 -22.86
N ASP A 82 -25.29 11.69 -23.05
CA ASP A 82 -26.02 12.31 -21.96
C ASP A 82 -27.19 11.42 -21.48
N PRO A 83 -27.17 10.97 -20.21
CA PRO A 83 -28.23 10.13 -19.65
C PRO A 83 -29.54 10.90 -19.43
N VAL A 84 -30.69 10.24 -19.63
CA VAL A 84 -32.03 10.83 -19.38
C VAL A 84 -32.59 10.54 -17.98
N GLY A 85 -31.71 10.15 -17.06
CA GLY A 85 -32.00 9.78 -15.67
C GLY A 85 -32.13 8.26 -15.44
N PHE A 86 -31.65 7.80 -14.30
CA PHE A 86 -31.43 6.38 -13.96
C PHE A 86 -32.61 5.46 -14.28
N MET A 87 -33.79 5.74 -13.75
CA MET A 87 -34.95 4.86 -13.95
C MET A 87 -35.39 4.78 -15.42
N LYS A 88 -35.23 5.86 -16.19
CA LYS A 88 -35.59 5.88 -17.62
C LYS A 88 -34.55 5.15 -18.45
N GLU A 89 -33.27 5.31 -18.13
CA GLU A 89 -32.16 4.57 -18.72
C GLU A 89 -32.31 3.07 -18.46
N MET A 90 -32.53 2.67 -17.20
CA MET A 90 -32.77 1.27 -16.81
C MET A 90 -33.94 0.65 -17.57
N GLU A 91 -35.10 1.33 -17.63
CA GLU A 91 -36.25 0.83 -18.37
C GLU A 91 -35.94 0.63 -19.86
N TRP A 92 -35.29 1.61 -20.49
CA TRP A 92 -34.91 1.52 -21.90
C TRP A 92 -33.94 0.36 -22.14
N TYR A 93 -32.94 0.23 -21.27
CA TYR A 93 -31.91 -0.79 -21.34
C TYR A 93 -32.48 -2.21 -21.21
N ILE A 94 -33.38 -2.43 -20.24
CA ILE A 94 -34.08 -3.72 -20.07
C ILE A 94 -34.94 -4.04 -21.29
N LEU A 95 -35.65 -3.05 -21.86
CA LEU A 95 -36.49 -3.27 -23.03
C LEU A 95 -35.70 -3.64 -24.29
N GLU A 96 -34.50 -3.06 -24.46
CA GLU A 96 -33.58 -3.45 -25.53
C GLU A 96 -33.11 -4.90 -25.38
N LEU A 97 -32.72 -5.31 -24.17
CA LEU A 97 -32.32 -6.69 -23.88
C LEU A 97 -33.48 -7.67 -24.07
N LEU A 98 -34.69 -7.29 -23.66
CA LEU A 98 -35.88 -8.14 -23.81
C LEU A 98 -36.23 -8.46 -25.27
N PHE A 99 -35.87 -7.59 -26.21
CA PHE A 99 -36.01 -7.90 -27.63
C PHE A 99 -35.20 -9.13 -28.04
N TYR A 100 -34.07 -9.38 -27.36
CA TYR A 100 -33.17 -10.52 -27.57
C TYR A 100 -33.31 -11.62 -26.51
N LYS A 101 -34.41 -11.66 -25.75
CA LYS A 101 -34.57 -12.58 -24.61
C LYS A 101 -34.34 -14.06 -24.95
N LYS A 102 -34.73 -14.52 -26.14
CA LYS A 102 -34.53 -15.91 -26.54
C LYS A 102 -33.04 -16.25 -26.64
N GLN A 103 -32.28 -15.36 -27.27
CA GLN A 103 -30.83 -15.49 -27.42
C GLN A 103 -30.13 -15.37 -26.07
N LEU A 104 -30.55 -14.43 -25.22
CA LEU A 104 -29.94 -14.21 -23.90
C LEU A 104 -30.19 -15.36 -22.93
N ASN A 105 -31.38 -15.97 -22.96
CA ASN A 105 -31.67 -17.17 -22.16
C ASN A 105 -30.83 -18.36 -22.61
N GLU A 106 -30.66 -18.56 -23.93
CA GLU A 106 -29.78 -19.62 -24.46
C GLU A 106 -28.30 -19.35 -24.12
N TYR A 107 -27.86 -18.09 -24.21
CA TYR A 107 -26.52 -17.68 -23.78
C TYR A 107 -26.29 -17.93 -22.29
N SER A 108 -27.25 -17.63 -21.41
CA SER A 108 -27.13 -17.85 -19.97
C SER A 108 -26.86 -19.33 -19.64
N SER A 109 -27.55 -20.26 -20.29
CA SER A 109 -27.30 -21.70 -20.15
C SER A 109 -25.90 -22.10 -20.63
N LEU A 110 -25.48 -21.62 -21.81
CA LEU A 110 -24.16 -21.94 -22.37
C LEU A 110 -23.01 -21.31 -21.58
N LYS A 111 -23.21 -20.13 -20.99
CA LYS A 111 -22.26 -19.47 -20.08
C LYS A 111 -21.97 -20.37 -18.88
N LEU A 112 -23.01 -20.94 -18.27
CA LEU A 112 -22.86 -21.84 -17.13
C LEU A 112 -22.10 -23.12 -17.49
N GLU A 113 -22.42 -23.74 -18.63
CA GLU A 113 -21.70 -24.91 -19.14
C GLU A 113 -20.23 -24.60 -19.45
N PHE A 114 -19.95 -23.42 -20.01
CA PHE A 114 -18.60 -22.95 -20.28
C PHE A 114 -17.80 -22.76 -18.98
N GLU A 115 -18.35 -22.04 -18.00
CA GLU A 115 -17.62 -21.72 -16.75
C GLU A 115 -17.25 -22.98 -15.97
N ASP A 116 -18.14 -23.97 -15.93
CA ASP A 116 -17.89 -25.26 -15.29
C ASP A 116 -16.89 -26.12 -16.08
N SER A 117 -17.03 -26.17 -17.41
CA SER A 117 -16.09 -26.91 -18.27
C SER A 117 -14.68 -26.32 -18.26
N PHE A 118 -14.55 -25.00 -18.08
CA PHE A 118 -13.27 -24.31 -18.06
C PHE A 118 -12.38 -24.77 -16.90
N PHE A 119 -12.96 -24.95 -15.71
CA PHE A 119 -12.20 -25.32 -14.52
C PHE A 119 -11.99 -26.83 -14.34
N ARG A 120 -12.78 -27.67 -15.03
CA ARG A 120 -12.65 -29.13 -14.97
C ARG A 120 -11.49 -29.62 -15.82
N LYS A 121 -10.79 -30.64 -15.33
CA LYS A 121 -9.70 -31.30 -16.04
C LYS A 121 -10.25 -32.31 -17.05
N GLY A 122 -9.61 -32.41 -18.22
CA GLY A 122 -9.95 -33.38 -19.25
C GLY A 122 -10.82 -32.87 -20.42
N GLY A 123 -11.10 -31.57 -20.48
CA GLY A 123 -11.77 -30.90 -21.60
C GLY A 123 -10.85 -29.96 -22.41
N ASP A 124 -11.43 -29.29 -23.41
CA ASP A 124 -10.80 -28.23 -24.22
C ASP A 124 -10.92 -26.83 -23.56
N PHE A 125 -10.95 -26.77 -22.22
CA PHE A 125 -11.31 -25.57 -21.44
C PHE A 125 -12.67 -24.94 -21.87
N GLY A 126 -13.57 -25.73 -22.45
CA GLY A 126 -14.85 -25.24 -22.97
C GLY A 126 -14.72 -24.47 -24.29
N GLU A 127 -13.59 -24.58 -25.01
CA GLU A 127 -13.36 -23.89 -26.28
C GLU A 127 -14.47 -24.18 -27.30
N SER A 128 -14.94 -25.42 -27.41
CA SER A 128 -16.08 -25.80 -28.27
C SER A 128 -17.38 -25.07 -27.91
N ILE A 129 -17.67 -24.88 -26.62
CA ILE A 129 -18.84 -24.13 -26.13
C ILE A 129 -18.67 -22.65 -26.47
N LEU A 130 -17.47 -22.10 -26.28
CA LEU A 130 -17.15 -20.71 -26.59
C LEU A 130 -17.30 -20.41 -28.08
N VAL A 131 -16.86 -21.33 -28.96
CA VAL A 131 -17.08 -21.27 -30.41
C VAL A 131 -18.57 -21.29 -30.72
N GLN A 132 -19.34 -22.17 -30.07
CA GLN A 132 -20.79 -22.23 -30.27
C GLN A 132 -21.49 -20.92 -29.86
N ILE A 133 -21.09 -20.30 -28.75
CA ILE A 133 -21.58 -18.98 -28.31
C ILE A 133 -21.28 -17.94 -29.38
N LYS A 134 -20.04 -17.89 -29.89
CA LYS A 134 -19.62 -16.95 -30.93
C LYS A 134 -20.37 -17.13 -32.24
N GLU A 135 -20.62 -18.36 -32.68
CA GLU A 135 -21.37 -18.66 -33.90
C GLU A 135 -22.84 -18.23 -33.80
N LYS A 136 -23.47 -18.47 -32.65
CA LYS A 136 -24.89 -18.17 -32.40
C LYS A 136 -25.14 -16.68 -32.15
N PHE A 137 -24.28 -16.04 -31.36
CA PHE A 137 -24.52 -14.70 -30.81
C PHE A 137 -23.55 -13.63 -31.32
N GLY A 138 -22.54 -14.02 -32.08
CA GLY A 138 -21.52 -13.13 -32.61
C GLY A 138 -20.45 -12.78 -31.57
N PHE A 139 -19.71 -11.73 -31.87
CA PHE A 139 -18.65 -11.18 -31.04
C PHE A 139 -19.19 -10.56 -29.75
N SER A 140 -18.46 -10.80 -28.65
CA SER A 140 -18.60 -10.12 -27.37
C SER A 140 -17.23 -9.97 -26.70
N LEU A 141 -17.09 -8.97 -25.82
CA LEU A 141 -15.89 -8.82 -25.00
C LEU A 141 -15.74 -9.99 -24.02
N TRP A 142 -16.85 -10.43 -23.42
CA TRP A 142 -16.88 -11.63 -22.58
C TRP A 142 -16.30 -12.84 -23.31
N GLY A 143 -16.66 -13.03 -24.60
CA GLY A 143 -16.18 -14.14 -25.40
C GLY A 143 -14.67 -14.10 -25.62
N ILE A 144 -14.11 -12.92 -25.91
CA ILE A 144 -12.66 -12.78 -26.12
C ILE A 144 -11.87 -12.87 -24.84
N GLU A 145 -12.37 -12.27 -23.76
CA GLU A 145 -11.72 -12.38 -22.46
C GLU A 145 -11.54 -13.86 -22.08
N ASN A 146 -12.54 -14.68 -22.36
CA ASN A 146 -12.46 -16.13 -22.18
C ASN A 146 -11.54 -16.83 -23.20
N GLU A 147 -11.49 -16.39 -24.47
CA GLU A 147 -10.48 -16.87 -25.41
C GLU A 147 -9.06 -16.58 -24.88
N LEU A 148 -8.81 -15.39 -24.32
CA LEU A 148 -7.53 -15.00 -23.73
C LEU A 148 -7.19 -15.85 -22.49
N LEU A 149 -8.18 -16.15 -21.64
CA LEU A 149 -8.01 -17.02 -20.48
C LEU A 149 -7.65 -18.45 -20.90
N ILE A 150 -8.25 -18.98 -21.96
CA ILE A 150 -7.87 -20.28 -22.54
C ILE A 150 -6.41 -20.21 -23.02
N GLN A 151 -6.04 -19.19 -23.79
CA GLN A 151 -4.66 -19.03 -24.27
C GLN A 151 -3.65 -18.93 -23.11
N LYS A 152 -3.99 -18.20 -22.04
CA LYS A 152 -3.12 -18.07 -20.86
C LYS A 152 -2.97 -19.40 -20.11
N ASN A 153 -4.05 -20.16 -19.89
CA ASN A 153 -4.01 -21.38 -19.09
C ASN A 153 -3.57 -22.62 -19.87
N GLN A 154 -3.87 -22.69 -21.17
CA GLN A 154 -3.50 -23.82 -22.02
C GLN A 154 -2.11 -23.67 -22.62
N ASN A 155 -1.74 -22.48 -23.10
CA ASN A 155 -0.50 -22.24 -23.84
C ASN A 155 0.53 -21.40 -23.08
N ASN A 156 0.21 -20.95 -21.86
CA ASN A 156 1.04 -20.08 -21.03
C ASN A 156 1.55 -18.82 -21.76
N HIS A 157 0.72 -18.24 -22.62
CA HIS A 157 1.07 -17.02 -23.36
C HIS A 157 1.44 -15.87 -22.41
N THR A 158 2.49 -15.15 -22.77
CA THR A 158 2.95 -13.93 -22.12
C THR A 158 2.04 -12.74 -22.42
N LYS A 159 2.14 -11.67 -21.63
CA LYS A 159 1.44 -10.39 -21.88
C LYS A 159 1.57 -9.93 -23.34
N LYS A 160 2.78 -9.97 -23.89
CA LYS A 160 3.07 -9.55 -25.28
C LYS A 160 2.37 -10.43 -26.32
N GLU A 161 2.28 -11.73 -26.09
CA GLU A 161 1.62 -12.66 -26.99
C GLU A 161 0.09 -12.49 -26.97
N LEU A 162 -0.48 -12.26 -25.78
CA LEU A 162 -1.91 -11.94 -25.62
C LEU A 162 -2.27 -10.60 -26.26
N GLN A 163 -1.44 -9.56 -26.08
CA GLN A 163 -1.61 -8.27 -26.76
C GLN A 163 -1.56 -8.44 -28.27
N LYS A 164 -0.56 -9.14 -28.80
CA LYS A 164 -0.44 -9.42 -30.24
C LYS A 164 -1.62 -10.22 -30.78
N TYR A 165 -2.18 -11.14 -29.99
CA TYR A 165 -3.38 -11.89 -30.35
C TYR A 165 -4.60 -10.96 -30.52
N CYS A 166 -4.78 -9.99 -29.61
CA CYS A 166 -5.79 -8.94 -29.74
C CYS A 166 -5.50 -8.08 -30.98
N ASP A 167 -4.30 -7.51 -31.12
CA ASP A 167 -3.96 -6.58 -32.20
C ASP A 167 -4.20 -7.18 -33.59
N ASN A 168 -3.83 -8.45 -33.78
CA ASN A 168 -4.05 -9.17 -35.04
C ASN A 168 -5.52 -9.34 -35.40
N LYS A 169 -6.43 -9.42 -34.41
CA LYS A 169 -7.87 -9.49 -34.65
C LYS A 169 -8.49 -8.14 -35.00
N PHE A 170 -7.86 -7.03 -34.62
CA PHE A 170 -8.45 -5.68 -34.69
C PHE A 170 -7.70 -4.68 -35.58
N GLN A 171 -6.88 -5.12 -36.53
CA GLN A 171 -6.01 -4.29 -37.40
C GLN A 171 -6.68 -3.16 -38.24
N ASN A 172 -7.97 -2.87 -38.08
CA ASN A 172 -8.72 -1.89 -38.89
C ASN A 172 -8.93 -0.52 -38.18
N LYS A 173 -8.82 0.57 -38.96
CA LYS A 173 -8.83 1.98 -38.53
C LYS A 173 -10.22 2.57 -38.18
N SER A 174 -11.16 1.82 -37.62
CA SER A 174 -12.45 2.41 -37.18
C SER A 174 -12.39 2.79 -35.70
N SER A 175 -13.05 3.90 -35.32
CA SER A 175 -13.07 4.37 -33.92
C SER A 175 -13.68 3.35 -32.97
N TYR A 176 -14.59 2.51 -33.48
CA TYR A 176 -15.20 1.39 -32.76
C TYR A 176 -14.18 0.31 -32.37
N LEU A 177 -13.31 -0.04 -33.31
CA LEU A 177 -12.27 -1.04 -33.09
C LEU A 177 -11.21 -0.52 -32.14
N ASN A 178 -10.87 0.77 -32.20
CA ASN A 178 -9.91 1.37 -31.29
C ASN A 178 -10.40 1.37 -29.83
N PHE A 179 -11.68 1.68 -29.57
CA PHE A 179 -12.26 1.62 -28.22
C PHE A 179 -12.21 0.19 -27.65
N ASN A 180 -12.65 -0.81 -28.43
CA ASN A 180 -12.62 -2.20 -27.99
C ASN A 180 -11.18 -2.73 -27.86
N SER A 181 -10.25 -2.30 -28.72
CA SER A 181 -8.83 -2.69 -28.62
C SER A 181 -8.21 -2.12 -27.33
N TYR A 182 -8.50 -0.86 -27.00
CA TYR A 182 -8.06 -0.27 -25.74
C TYR A 182 -8.65 -1.02 -24.54
N LEU A 183 -9.95 -1.29 -24.53
CA LEU A 183 -10.59 -2.05 -23.46
C LEU A 183 -9.97 -3.46 -23.32
N LEU A 184 -9.71 -4.14 -24.42
CA LEU A 184 -9.03 -5.44 -24.42
C LEU A 184 -7.59 -5.36 -23.93
N SER A 185 -6.87 -4.26 -24.19
CA SER A 185 -5.54 -4.05 -23.62
C SER A 185 -5.58 -3.96 -22.09
N LEU A 186 -6.61 -3.31 -21.54
CA LEU A 186 -6.84 -3.25 -20.10
C LEU A 186 -7.22 -4.63 -19.54
N VAL A 187 -8.02 -5.41 -20.27
CA VAL A 187 -8.35 -6.80 -19.91
C VAL A 187 -7.11 -7.69 -19.93
N VAL A 188 -6.21 -7.53 -20.91
CA VAL A 188 -4.94 -8.28 -20.93
C VAL A 188 -4.10 -7.93 -19.70
N ASN A 189 -3.98 -6.65 -19.36
CA ASN A 189 -3.30 -6.22 -18.13
C ASN A 189 -3.94 -6.89 -16.90
N LYS A 190 -5.27 -6.83 -16.77
CA LYS A 190 -6.02 -7.48 -15.68
C LYS A 190 -5.75 -8.99 -15.54
N ILE A 191 -5.60 -9.71 -16.65
CA ILE A 191 -5.36 -11.17 -16.65
C ILE A 191 -3.93 -11.54 -16.20
N VAL A 192 -2.94 -10.70 -16.53
CA VAL A 192 -1.51 -11.03 -16.33
C VAL A 192 -0.88 -10.33 -15.14
N ASP A 193 -1.53 -9.31 -14.58
CA ASP A 193 -0.98 -8.51 -13.49
C ASP A 193 -1.13 -9.21 -12.14
N GLU A 194 -0.01 -9.80 -11.70
CA GLU A 194 0.15 -10.49 -10.41
C GLU A 194 0.46 -9.53 -9.24
N SER A 195 0.40 -8.20 -9.45
CA SER A 195 0.65 -7.24 -8.39
C SER A 195 -0.33 -7.38 -7.22
N ASP A 196 0.03 -6.82 -6.07
CA ASP A 196 -0.90 -6.69 -4.96
C ASP A 196 -2.15 -5.88 -5.36
N PRO A 197 -3.30 -6.08 -4.70
CA PRO A 197 -4.57 -5.44 -5.08
C PRO A 197 -4.53 -3.91 -5.02
N ILE A 198 -3.76 -3.35 -4.08
CA ILE A 198 -3.65 -1.89 -3.88
C ILE A 198 -2.85 -1.28 -5.03
N LEU A 199 -1.75 -1.91 -5.43
CA LEU A 199 -0.96 -1.50 -6.58
C LEU A 199 -1.79 -1.58 -7.86
N TYR A 200 -2.48 -2.68 -8.11
CA TYR A 200 -3.34 -2.83 -9.27
C TYR A 200 -4.42 -1.74 -9.32
N SER A 201 -5.11 -1.47 -8.19
CA SER A 201 -6.13 -0.41 -8.13
C SER A 201 -5.55 0.97 -8.44
N LYS A 202 -4.34 1.29 -7.94
CA LYS A 202 -3.65 2.55 -8.26
C LYS A 202 -3.27 2.65 -9.74
N THR A 203 -2.67 1.59 -10.30
CA THR A 203 -2.24 1.55 -11.70
C THR A 203 -3.42 1.62 -12.66
N SER A 204 -4.47 0.85 -12.41
CA SER A 204 -5.70 0.88 -13.21
C SER A 204 -6.41 2.22 -13.17
N LYS A 205 -6.55 2.85 -11.99
CA LYS A 205 -7.12 4.19 -11.85
C LYS A 205 -6.31 5.23 -12.65
N LYS A 206 -4.98 5.16 -12.59
CA LYS A 206 -4.09 6.04 -13.36
C LYS A 206 -4.25 5.83 -14.88
N GLN A 207 -4.44 4.60 -15.34
CA GLN A 207 -4.67 4.29 -16.78
C GLN A 207 -5.97 4.90 -17.32
N ILE A 208 -6.99 5.10 -16.48
CA ILE A 208 -8.30 5.65 -16.89
C ILE A 208 -8.51 7.13 -16.49
N GLU A 209 -7.60 7.70 -15.71
CA GLU A 209 -7.71 9.05 -15.13
C GLU A 209 -7.90 10.13 -16.21
N ASN A 210 -7.14 10.01 -17.30
CA ASN A 210 -7.13 10.97 -18.39
C ASN A 210 -8.21 10.73 -19.44
N VAL A 211 -8.99 9.64 -19.35
CA VAL A 211 -10.04 9.33 -20.33
C VAL A 211 -11.21 10.31 -20.22
N HIS A 212 -11.88 10.60 -21.34
CA HIS A 212 -13.09 11.43 -21.33
C HIS A 212 -14.11 10.91 -20.29
N HIS A 213 -14.65 11.81 -19.47
CA HIS A 213 -15.47 11.49 -18.30
C HIS A 213 -16.62 10.52 -18.58
N THR A 214 -17.17 10.56 -19.80
CA THR A 214 -18.31 9.73 -20.20
C THR A 214 -17.96 8.28 -20.50
N LEU A 215 -16.72 8.01 -20.88
CA LEU A 215 -16.20 6.65 -21.10
C LEU A 215 -15.55 6.08 -19.84
N LYS A 216 -15.28 6.90 -18.81
CA LYS A 216 -14.73 6.41 -17.55
C LYS A 216 -15.60 5.29 -16.94
N PRO A 217 -16.95 5.42 -16.84
CA PRO A 217 -17.74 4.39 -16.18
C PRO A 217 -17.63 3.01 -16.83
N ILE A 218 -17.71 2.95 -18.17
CA ILE A 218 -17.60 1.70 -18.89
C ILE A 218 -16.20 1.08 -18.75
N LEU A 219 -15.13 1.87 -18.75
CA LEU A 219 -13.78 1.35 -18.54
C LEU A 219 -13.56 0.88 -17.09
N SER A 220 -13.97 1.69 -16.10
CA SER A 220 -13.93 1.31 -14.68
C SER A 220 -14.67 0.00 -14.42
N PHE A 221 -15.82 -0.22 -15.07
CA PHE A 221 -16.58 -1.46 -14.94
C PHE A 221 -15.78 -2.71 -15.34
N PHE A 222 -14.94 -2.65 -16.38
CA PHE A 222 -14.16 -3.82 -16.84
C PHE A 222 -12.84 -4.02 -16.09
N VAL A 223 -12.24 -2.94 -15.58
CA VAL A 223 -10.92 -2.97 -14.94
C VAL A 223 -11.02 -3.14 -13.43
N SER A 224 -12.03 -2.54 -12.80
CA SER A 224 -12.19 -2.44 -11.36
C SER A 224 -13.69 -2.41 -10.99
N PHE A 225 -14.44 -3.46 -11.36
CA PHE A 225 -15.88 -3.56 -11.09
C PHE A 225 -16.22 -3.37 -9.60
N GLU A 226 -15.37 -3.87 -8.71
CA GLU A 226 -15.52 -3.76 -7.25
C GLU A 226 -15.59 -2.30 -6.77
N ASP A 227 -14.91 -1.40 -7.49
CA ASP A 227 -14.84 0.04 -7.20
C ASP A 227 -15.95 0.84 -7.91
N PHE A 228 -16.81 0.20 -8.69
CA PHE A 228 -17.83 0.90 -9.45
C PHE A 228 -18.97 1.33 -8.51
N PRO A 229 -19.27 2.63 -8.36
CA PRO A 229 -20.25 3.08 -7.37
C PRO A 229 -21.65 2.64 -7.81
N ILE A 230 -22.27 1.77 -7.01
CA ILE A 230 -23.60 1.22 -7.32
C ILE A 230 -24.74 2.07 -6.69
N ASP A 231 -24.40 3.07 -5.88
CA ASP A 231 -25.32 4.06 -5.31
C ASP A 231 -25.39 5.37 -6.12
N ASP A 232 -24.36 5.69 -6.91
CA ASP A 232 -24.34 6.85 -7.80
C ASP A 232 -25.20 6.61 -9.06
N GLU A 233 -26.45 7.04 -8.98
CA GLU A 233 -27.41 6.95 -10.08
C GLU A 233 -26.96 7.66 -11.37
N GLU A 234 -26.16 8.73 -11.29
CA GLU A 234 -25.68 9.48 -12.46
C GLU A 234 -24.61 8.67 -13.20
N ILE A 235 -23.61 8.16 -12.48
CA ILE A 235 -22.56 7.30 -13.03
C ILE A 235 -23.16 6.03 -13.64
N VAL A 236 -24.12 5.39 -12.97
CA VAL A 236 -24.80 4.20 -13.51
C VAL A 236 -25.59 4.56 -14.77
N SER A 237 -26.28 5.71 -14.80
CA SER A 237 -26.98 6.15 -16.00
C SER A 237 -26.03 6.37 -17.19
N MET A 238 -24.83 6.88 -16.91
CA MET A 238 -23.77 7.08 -17.91
C MET A 238 -23.21 5.73 -18.41
N LEU A 239 -23.04 4.74 -17.53
CA LEU A 239 -22.68 3.37 -17.92
C LEU A 239 -23.74 2.73 -18.83
N LEU A 240 -25.03 2.84 -18.48
CA LEU A 240 -26.13 2.26 -19.28
C LEU A 240 -26.26 2.90 -20.66
N SER A 241 -26.05 4.22 -20.75
CA SER A 241 -26.10 4.94 -22.03
C SER A 241 -24.89 4.63 -22.92
N THR A 242 -23.68 4.55 -22.34
CA THR A 242 -22.45 4.25 -23.11
C THR A 242 -22.25 2.78 -23.44
N SER A 243 -22.84 1.85 -22.68
CA SER A 243 -22.78 0.40 -22.99
C SER A 243 -23.48 -0.01 -24.28
N VAL A 244 -24.19 0.90 -24.96
CA VAL A 244 -24.65 0.71 -26.35
C VAL A 244 -23.49 0.48 -27.32
N LEU A 245 -22.25 0.85 -26.94
CA LEU A 245 -21.01 0.54 -27.66
C LEU A 245 -20.64 -0.96 -27.61
N LEU A 246 -21.29 -1.76 -26.77
CA LEU A 246 -20.96 -3.17 -26.56
C LEU A 246 -21.97 -4.12 -27.21
N SER A 247 -21.59 -5.40 -27.29
CA SER A 247 -22.49 -6.45 -27.78
C SER A 247 -23.68 -6.65 -26.83
N ILE A 248 -24.74 -7.31 -27.32
CA ILE A 248 -25.90 -7.64 -26.48
C ILE A 248 -25.53 -8.55 -25.29
N ILE A 249 -24.52 -9.42 -25.45
CA ILE A 249 -24.02 -10.29 -24.38
C ILE A 249 -23.37 -9.45 -23.28
N ASP A 250 -22.45 -8.55 -23.65
CA ASP A 250 -21.74 -7.72 -22.66
C ASP A 250 -22.72 -6.82 -21.92
N ARG A 251 -23.70 -6.27 -22.65
CA ARG A 251 -24.78 -5.47 -22.08
C ARG A 251 -25.65 -6.25 -21.09
N PHE A 252 -25.94 -7.51 -21.38
CA PHE A 252 -26.68 -8.39 -20.49
C PHE A 252 -25.88 -8.71 -19.22
N ASN A 253 -24.58 -9.02 -19.35
CA ASN A 253 -23.69 -9.24 -18.22
C ASN A 253 -23.60 -7.98 -17.32
N ILE A 254 -23.55 -6.77 -17.91
CA ILE A 254 -23.63 -5.50 -17.17
C ILE A 254 -24.93 -5.40 -16.37
N LEU A 255 -26.09 -5.67 -17.00
CA LEU A 255 -27.37 -5.64 -16.30
C LEU A 255 -27.35 -6.58 -15.10
N VAL A 256 -26.95 -7.84 -15.29
CA VAL A 256 -26.94 -8.84 -14.21
C VAL A 256 -26.03 -8.40 -13.07
N LYS A 257 -24.79 -8.00 -13.36
CA LYS A 257 -23.84 -7.53 -12.33
C LYS A 257 -24.39 -6.32 -11.57
N LEU A 258 -25.01 -5.36 -12.25
CA LEU A 258 -25.64 -4.20 -11.60
C LEU A 258 -26.80 -4.63 -10.68
N LEU A 259 -27.73 -5.48 -11.18
CA LEU A 259 -28.88 -5.96 -10.40
C LEU A 259 -28.45 -6.59 -9.07
N LEU A 260 -27.39 -7.41 -9.09
CA LEU A 260 -26.90 -8.09 -7.89
C LEU A 260 -26.16 -7.17 -6.92
N ASN A 261 -25.50 -6.11 -7.43
CA ASN A 261 -24.65 -5.24 -6.61
C ASN A 261 -25.35 -3.97 -6.12
N PHE A 262 -26.55 -3.64 -6.61
CA PHE A 262 -27.30 -2.46 -6.13
C PHE A 262 -27.53 -2.50 -4.61
N PRO A 263 -27.46 -1.33 -3.93
CA PRO A 263 -27.99 -1.17 -2.59
C PRO A 263 -29.48 -1.56 -2.50
N GLU A 264 -29.91 -2.07 -1.36
CA GLU A 264 -31.25 -2.68 -1.20
C GLU A 264 -32.41 -1.72 -1.50
N ASN A 265 -32.26 -0.43 -1.18
CA ASN A 265 -33.23 0.61 -1.54
C ASN A 265 -33.40 0.75 -3.06
N ILE A 266 -32.32 0.65 -3.84
CA ILE A 266 -32.35 0.70 -5.30
C ILE A 266 -32.91 -0.62 -5.85
N LYS A 267 -32.50 -1.78 -5.31
CA LYS A 267 -33.04 -3.10 -5.68
C LYS A 267 -34.56 -3.14 -5.57
N LYS A 268 -35.12 -2.74 -4.43
CA LYS A 268 -36.57 -2.65 -4.20
C LYS A 268 -37.27 -1.76 -5.23
N ARG A 269 -36.68 -0.61 -5.57
CA ARG A 269 -37.22 0.30 -6.59
C ARG A 269 -37.20 -0.33 -7.98
N ILE A 270 -36.14 -1.04 -8.34
CA ILE A 270 -36.02 -1.77 -9.62
C ILE A 270 -37.03 -2.91 -9.68
N ARG A 271 -37.08 -3.79 -8.68
CA ARG A 271 -38.04 -4.90 -8.57
C ARG A 271 -39.46 -4.38 -8.75
N LYS A 272 -39.88 -3.41 -7.95
CA LYS A 272 -41.22 -2.83 -8.00
C LYS A 272 -41.61 -2.30 -9.39
N ASN A 273 -40.69 -1.68 -10.12
CA ASN A 273 -40.99 -1.06 -11.42
C ASN A 273 -40.82 -2.02 -12.61
N PHE A 274 -39.96 -3.04 -12.47
CA PHE A 274 -39.51 -3.86 -13.61
C PHE A 274 -39.66 -5.37 -13.42
N ILE A 275 -40.31 -5.86 -12.36
CA ILE A 275 -40.54 -7.30 -12.12
C ILE A 275 -41.16 -8.03 -13.34
N ASP A 276 -42.18 -7.45 -13.97
CA ASP A 276 -42.83 -8.03 -15.18
C ASP A 276 -41.88 -8.15 -16.38
N LEU A 277 -40.87 -7.28 -16.44
CA LEU A 277 -39.87 -7.26 -17.50
C LEU A 277 -38.75 -8.25 -17.18
N LEU A 278 -38.20 -8.20 -15.96
CA LEU A 278 -37.09 -9.03 -15.53
C LEU A 278 -37.45 -10.52 -15.42
N SER A 279 -38.68 -10.85 -15.00
CA SER A 279 -39.17 -12.24 -14.89
C SER A 279 -39.25 -12.99 -16.22
N GLN A 280 -39.07 -12.30 -17.35
CA GLN A 280 -39.02 -12.94 -18.67
C GLN A 280 -37.63 -13.49 -19.04
N PHE A 281 -36.59 -13.15 -18.28
CA PHE A 281 -35.27 -13.74 -18.44
C PHE A 281 -35.17 -15.04 -17.64
N ASP A 282 -34.64 -16.09 -18.28
CA ASP A 282 -34.45 -17.40 -17.67
C ASP A 282 -33.03 -17.53 -17.11
N ASP A 283 -32.62 -16.55 -16.30
CA ASP A 283 -31.30 -16.48 -15.68
C ASP A 283 -31.44 -16.66 -14.17
N TYR A 284 -30.66 -17.57 -13.57
CA TYR A 284 -30.79 -17.89 -12.15
C TYR A 284 -30.52 -16.67 -11.25
N ARG A 285 -29.57 -15.80 -11.61
CA ARG A 285 -29.21 -14.59 -10.86
C ARG A 285 -30.32 -13.57 -10.89
N ILE A 286 -30.95 -13.38 -12.06
CA ILE A 286 -32.12 -12.51 -12.18
C ILE A 286 -33.29 -13.08 -11.36
N LYS A 287 -33.48 -14.40 -11.36
CA LYS A 287 -34.50 -15.04 -10.50
C LYS A 287 -34.22 -14.83 -9.01
N HIS A 288 -32.98 -15.06 -8.56
CA HIS A 288 -32.57 -14.80 -7.18
C HIS A 288 -32.73 -13.32 -6.81
N PHE A 289 -32.37 -12.41 -7.71
CA PHE A 289 -32.62 -10.99 -7.53
C PHE A 289 -34.10 -10.68 -7.31
N LEU A 290 -35.02 -11.39 -7.96
CA LEU A 290 -36.46 -11.15 -7.85
C LEU A 290 -37.08 -11.69 -6.57
N PHE A 291 -36.43 -12.62 -5.87
CA PHE A 291 -36.93 -13.20 -4.62
C PHE A 291 -36.67 -12.25 -3.43
N GLU A 292 -37.63 -12.18 -2.51
CA GLU A 292 -37.50 -11.50 -1.21
C GLU A 292 -37.88 -12.42 -0.04
N GLY A 293 -37.04 -12.48 1.01
CA GLY A 293 -37.31 -13.23 2.24
C GLY A 293 -37.65 -14.71 2.00
N SER A 294 -38.79 -15.17 2.51
CA SER A 294 -39.26 -16.55 2.37
C SER A 294 -39.43 -17.02 0.91
N GLU A 295 -39.49 -16.11 -0.08
CA GLU A 295 -39.63 -16.47 -1.49
C GLU A 295 -38.46 -17.33 -2.00
N PHE A 296 -37.26 -17.23 -1.42
CA PHE A 296 -36.15 -18.12 -1.75
C PHE A 296 -36.47 -19.58 -1.37
N ILE A 297 -37.03 -19.77 -0.18
CA ILE A 297 -37.39 -21.09 0.34
C ILE A 297 -38.55 -21.65 -0.49
N GLU A 298 -39.55 -20.83 -0.81
CA GLU A 298 -40.69 -21.20 -1.66
C GLU A 298 -40.28 -21.66 -3.06
N ASN A 299 -39.24 -21.04 -3.64
CA ASN A 299 -38.79 -21.28 -5.01
C ASN A 299 -37.58 -22.23 -5.13
N MET A 300 -37.21 -22.95 -4.06
CA MET A 300 -36.17 -24.00 -4.13
C MET A 300 -36.52 -25.06 -5.17
N LYS A 301 -35.54 -25.41 -6.01
CA LYS A 301 -35.67 -26.44 -7.04
C LYS A 301 -35.20 -27.79 -6.49
N ASP A 302 -35.59 -28.87 -7.17
CA ASP A 302 -35.09 -30.22 -6.86
C ASP A 302 -33.55 -30.30 -6.86
N SER A 303 -32.88 -29.53 -7.72
CA SER A 303 -31.42 -29.45 -7.74
C SER A 303 -30.83 -28.80 -6.48
N ASP A 304 -31.52 -27.81 -5.92
CA ASP A 304 -31.10 -27.14 -4.68
C ASP A 304 -31.27 -28.09 -3.49
N ILE A 305 -32.38 -28.82 -3.45
CA ILE A 305 -32.63 -29.85 -2.42
C ILE A 305 -31.54 -30.93 -2.47
N GLN A 306 -31.22 -31.47 -3.66
CA GLN A 306 -30.16 -32.48 -3.81
C GLN A 306 -28.78 -31.95 -3.42
N PHE A 307 -28.51 -30.67 -3.67
CA PHE A 307 -27.26 -30.01 -3.29
C PHE A 307 -27.14 -29.92 -1.77
N VAL A 308 -28.16 -29.39 -1.09
CA VAL A 308 -28.21 -29.29 0.38
C VAL A 308 -28.13 -30.67 1.03
N GLU A 309 -28.80 -31.68 0.49
CA GLU A 309 -28.70 -33.05 1.01
C GLU A 309 -27.29 -33.63 0.90
N SER A 310 -26.55 -33.27 -0.14
CA SER A 310 -25.15 -33.68 -0.29
C SER A 310 -24.25 -32.93 0.69
N GLU A 311 -24.55 -31.65 0.96
CA GLU A 311 -23.91 -30.83 2.00
C GLU A 311 -24.06 -31.46 3.38
N ILE A 312 -25.30 -31.76 3.78
CA ILE A 312 -25.63 -32.31 5.09
C ILE A 312 -24.96 -33.67 5.28
N LYS A 313 -24.99 -34.54 4.26
CA LYS A 313 -24.28 -35.83 4.34
C LYS A 313 -22.79 -35.64 4.59
N LEU A 314 -22.16 -34.68 3.91
CA LEU A 314 -20.75 -34.36 4.09
C LEU A 314 -20.47 -33.86 5.52
N TYR A 315 -21.31 -32.97 6.04
CA TYR A 315 -21.12 -32.30 7.33
C TYR A 315 -21.55 -33.15 8.55
N CYS A 316 -22.40 -34.16 8.35
CA CYS A 316 -22.86 -35.09 9.40
C CYS A 316 -22.10 -36.43 9.42
N GLY A 317 -21.43 -36.82 8.34
CA GLY A 317 -20.81 -38.14 8.24
C GLY A 317 -19.29 -38.14 8.43
N ASP A 318 -18.74 -39.33 8.69
CA ASP A 318 -17.30 -39.58 8.58
C ASP A 318 -16.85 -39.29 7.14
N TYR A 319 -15.93 -38.33 6.95
CA TYR A 319 -15.51 -37.91 5.61
C TYR A 319 -14.91 -39.07 4.80
N LYS A 320 -14.37 -40.12 5.46
CA LYS A 320 -13.86 -41.33 4.80
C LYS A 320 -14.98 -42.17 4.19
N GLN A 321 -16.15 -42.18 4.81
CA GLN A 321 -17.33 -42.95 4.37
C GLN A 321 -18.17 -42.18 3.33
N ASN A 322 -17.95 -40.86 3.21
CA ASN A 322 -18.70 -39.96 2.34
C ASN A 322 -18.10 -39.73 0.94
N GLN A 323 -17.31 -40.69 0.42
CA GLN A 323 -16.72 -40.57 -0.92
C GLN A 323 -17.77 -40.41 -2.04
N GLU A 324 -18.98 -40.95 -1.87
CA GLU A 324 -20.07 -40.77 -2.83
C GLU A 324 -20.48 -39.29 -2.94
N SER A 325 -20.69 -38.60 -1.81
CA SER A 325 -21.05 -37.17 -1.78
C SER A 325 -20.00 -36.30 -2.44
N ILE A 326 -18.71 -36.54 -2.15
CA ILE A 326 -17.61 -35.81 -2.80
C ILE A 326 -17.55 -36.13 -4.30
N ASN A 327 -17.74 -37.38 -4.71
CA ASN A 327 -17.80 -37.71 -6.14
C ASN A 327 -18.94 -36.98 -6.85
N ARG A 328 -20.09 -36.78 -6.19
CA ARG A 328 -21.19 -35.98 -6.75
C ARG A 328 -20.82 -34.50 -6.86
N VAL A 329 -20.18 -33.91 -5.84
CA VAL A 329 -19.65 -32.53 -5.92
C VAL A 329 -18.65 -32.40 -7.07
N LEU A 330 -17.74 -33.35 -7.21
CA LEU A 330 -16.69 -33.33 -8.23
C LEU A 330 -17.20 -33.63 -9.65
N LYS A 331 -18.40 -34.18 -9.86
CA LYS A 331 -18.85 -34.64 -11.21
C LYS A 331 -20.22 -34.15 -11.64
N GLU A 332 -21.14 -33.94 -10.71
CA GLU A 332 -22.56 -33.65 -11.00
C GLU A 332 -22.92 -32.19 -10.73
N PHE A 333 -22.38 -31.58 -9.67
CA PHE A 333 -22.67 -30.19 -9.32
C PHE A 333 -21.76 -29.22 -10.05
N TYR A 334 -22.33 -28.09 -10.46
CA TYR A 334 -21.56 -27.02 -11.06
C TYR A 334 -20.72 -26.31 -10.01
N ILE A 335 -19.57 -25.81 -10.43
CA ILE A 335 -18.66 -25.08 -9.55
C ILE A 335 -19.31 -23.74 -9.14
N SER A 336 -19.55 -23.58 -7.84
CA SER A 336 -20.01 -22.37 -7.15
C SER A 336 -19.29 -22.19 -5.81
N LYS A 337 -19.45 -21.06 -5.12
CA LYS A 337 -18.80 -20.87 -3.80
C LYS A 337 -19.24 -21.91 -2.80
N SER A 338 -20.53 -22.26 -2.73
CA SER A 338 -20.98 -23.33 -1.82
C SER A 338 -20.34 -24.69 -2.14
N SER A 339 -20.09 -25.00 -3.42
CA SER A 339 -19.34 -26.21 -3.77
C SER A 339 -17.87 -26.14 -3.29
N LEU A 340 -17.25 -24.95 -3.34
CA LEU A 340 -15.90 -24.73 -2.82
C LEU A 340 -15.85 -24.79 -1.29
N ASP A 341 -16.90 -24.36 -0.59
CA ASP A 341 -17.04 -24.53 0.87
C ASP A 341 -17.05 -26.02 1.25
N MET A 342 -17.81 -26.86 0.53
CA MET A 342 -17.81 -28.31 0.72
C MET A 342 -16.42 -28.92 0.49
N LEU A 343 -15.73 -28.53 -0.59
CA LEU A 343 -14.37 -29.02 -0.90
C LEU A 343 -13.35 -28.54 0.14
N THR A 344 -13.48 -27.30 0.61
CA THR A 344 -12.61 -26.72 1.65
C THR A 344 -12.81 -27.42 2.99
N TYR A 345 -14.06 -27.68 3.36
CA TYR A 345 -14.40 -28.45 4.57
C TYR A 345 -13.81 -29.86 4.48
N TYR A 346 -14.05 -30.58 3.37
CA TYR A 346 -13.54 -31.92 3.15
C TYR A 346 -12.02 -32.01 3.22
N THR A 347 -11.30 -31.14 2.51
CA THR A 347 -9.84 -31.13 2.52
C THR A 347 -9.25 -30.74 3.87
N SER A 348 -9.92 -29.86 4.61
CA SER A 348 -9.49 -29.49 5.97
C SER A 348 -9.58 -30.66 6.94
N LEU A 349 -10.63 -31.49 6.82
CA LEU A 349 -10.75 -32.72 7.60
C LEU A 349 -9.65 -33.74 7.24
N GLN A 350 -9.39 -33.95 5.95
CA GLN A 350 -8.30 -34.84 5.51
C GLN A 350 -6.94 -34.40 6.09
N ILE A 351 -6.63 -33.10 6.05
CA ILE A 351 -5.38 -32.56 6.62
C ILE A 351 -5.34 -32.78 8.14
N SER A 352 -6.45 -32.55 8.84
CA SER A 352 -6.51 -32.72 10.29
C SER A 352 -6.24 -34.17 10.75
N GLU A 353 -6.56 -35.14 9.90
CA GLU A 353 -6.28 -36.56 10.14
C GLU A 353 -4.94 -37.05 9.57
N GLY A 354 -4.22 -36.20 8.82
CA GLY A 354 -2.96 -36.57 8.16
C GLY A 354 -3.13 -37.40 6.89
N ASP A 355 -4.34 -37.45 6.33
CA ASP A 355 -4.72 -38.25 5.15
C ASP A 355 -5.01 -37.35 3.92
N TYR A 356 -4.33 -36.20 3.81
CA TYR A 356 -4.53 -35.28 2.69
C TYR A 356 -4.05 -35.88 1.35
N ASP A 357 -4.99 -36.00 0.41
CA ASP A 357 -4.75 -36.51 -0.94
C ASP A 357 -5.05 -35.41 -1.97
N GLU A 358 -4.00 -34.71 -2.38
CA GLU A 358 -4.08 -33.64 -3.38
C GLU A 358 -4.46 -34.18 -4.78
N ASP A 359 -4.22 -35.47 -5.06
CA ASP A 359 -4.49 -36.07 -6.38
C ASP A 359 -6.00 -36.11 -6.70
N ILE A 360 -6.87 -36.13 -5.69
CA ILE A 360 -8.32 -36.09 -5.89
C ILE A 360 -8.74 -34.78 -6.57
N LEU A 361 -8.24 -33.64 -6.08
CA LEU A 361 -8.53 -32.33 -6.67
C LEU A 361 -7.76 -32.12 -7.98
N ASN A 362 -6.46 -32.47 -7.98
CA ASN A 362 -5.59 -32.33 -9.15
C ASN A 362 -6.03 -33.21 -10.34
N SER A 363 -6.77 -34.29 -10.10
CA SER A 363 -7.37 -35.11 -11.17
C SER A 363 -8.69 -34.55 -11.70
N ALA A 364 -9.44 -33.81 -10.88
CA ALA A 364 -10.75 -33.27 -11.23
C ALA A 364 -10.69 -31.86 -11.84
N TYR A 365 -9.75 -31.02 -11.41
CA TYR A 365 -9.71 -29.59 -11.74
C TYR A 365 -8.37 -29.12 -12.31
N ILE A 366 -8.40 -27.95 -12.96
CA ILE A 366 -7.19 -27.25 -13.41
C ILE A 366 -6.40 -26.72 -12.21
N PHE A 367 -5.09 -26.53 -12.41
CA PHE A 367 -4.18 -26.05 -11.36
C PHE A 367 -4.69 -24.79 -10.64
N ASP A 368 -5.11 -23.77 -11.39
CA ASP A 368 -5.61 -22.52 -10.81
C ASP A 368 -6.78 -22.73 -9.83
N LEU A 369 -7.72 -23.64 -10.13
CA LEU A 369 -8.85 -23.88 -9.21
C LEU A 369 -8.42 -24.64 -7.96
N VAL A 370 -7.51 -25.61 -8.09
CA VAL A 370 -6.93 -26.31 -6.93
C VAL A 370 -6.21 -25.32 -6.03
N ASP A 371 -5.40 -24.44 -6.61
CA ASP A 371 -4.68 -23.41 -5.89
C ASP A 371 -5.60 -22.34 -5.27
N ILE A 372 -6.73 -21.99 -5.92
CA ILE A 372 -7.79 -21.17 -5.31
C ILE A 372 -8.36 -21.86 -4.07
N ILE A 373 -8.67 -23.16 -4.14
CA ILE A 373 -9.20 -23.94 -3.00
C ILE A 373 -8.19 -23.95 -1.85
N ASP A 374 -6.90 -24.19 -2.15
CA ASP A 374 -5.84 -24.20 -1.14
C ASP A 374 -5.66 -22.83 -0.49
N CYS A 375 -5.61 -21.75 -1.28
CA CYS A 375 -5.53 -20.40 -0.75
C CYS A 375 -6.76 -20.05 0.09
N TYR A 376 -7.96 -20.42 -0.38
CA TYR A 376 -9.20 -20.18 0.32
C TYR A 376 -9.25 -20.92 1.66
N ARG A 377 -8.82 -22.18 1.68
CA ARG A 377 -8.65 -22.96 2.91
C ARG A 377 -7.68 -22.30 3.87
N SER A 378 -6.51 -21.86 3.39
CA SER A 378 -5.51 -21.17 4.23
C SER A 378 -6.01 -19.84 4.81
N VAL A 379 -6.84 -19.10 4.07
CA VAL A 379 -7.48 -17.89 4.57
C VAL A 379 -8.55 -18.23 5.61
N LYS A 380 -9.44 -19.20 5.33
CA LYS A 380 -10.44 -19.69 6.29
C LYS A 380 -9.83 -20.27 7.55
N SER A 381 -8.67 -20.92 7.45
CA SER A 381 -7.95 -21.48 8.59
C SER A 381 -7.05 -20.46 9.30
N PHE A 382 -7.08 -19.18 8.90
CA PHE A 382 -6.27 -18.09 9.45
C PHE A 382 -4.78 -18.40 9.54
N SER A 383 -4.22 -19.07 8.51
CA SER A 383 -2.84 -19.57 8.49
C SER A 383 -1.85 -18.52 9.01
N GLN A 384 -1.08 -18.85 10.05
CA GLN A 384 -0.07 -17.92 10.59
C GLN A 384 1.06 -17.64 9.59
N THR A 385 1.33 -18.60 8.70
CA THR A 385 2.35 -18.46 7.65
C THR A 385 1.70 -18.00 6.35
N SER A 386 2.26 -16.96 5.73
CA SER A 386 1.88 -16.52 4.38
C SER A 386 0.41 -16.08 4.19
N PHE A 387 -0.31 -15.69 5.25
CA PHE A 387 -1.71 -15.23 5.14
C PHE A 387 -1.91 -14.14 4.08
N GLU A 388 -1.14 -13.05 4.19
CA GLU A 388 -1.20 -11.92 3.26
C GLU A 388 -0.89 -12.34 1.81
N LYS A 389 0.01 -13.32 1.63
CA LYS A 389 0.33 -13.88 0.32
C LYS A 389 -0.88 -14.62 -0.27
N TYR A 390 -1.56 -15.45 0.53
CA TYR A 390 -2.76 -16.16 0.08
C TYR A 390 -3.92 -15.21 -0.21
N VAL A 391 -4.14 -14.19 0.63
CA VAL A 391 -5.12 -13.13 0.38
C VAL A 391 -4.81 -12.41 -0.93
N SER A 392 -3.56 -12.00 -1.14
CA SER A 392 -3.12 -11.33 -2.37
C SER A 392 -3.32 -12.21 -3.60
N LYS A 393 -3.00 -13.50 -3.50
CA LYS A 393 -3.18 -14.48 -4.57
C LYS A 393 -4.66 -14.72 -4.90
N LEU A 394 -5.53 -14.78 -3.90
CA LEU A 394 -6.97 -14.87 -4.13
C LEU A 394 -7.51 -13.64 -4.85
N PHE A 395 -7.12 -12.43 -4.44
CA PHE A 395 -7.48 -11.23 -5.18
C PHE A 395 -6.92 -11.20 -6.61
N TYR A 396 -5.74 -11.76 -6.85
CA TYR A 396 -5.26 -11.96 -8.21
C TYR A 396 -6.21 -12.84 -9.03
N TYR A 397 -6.65 -13.98 -8.46
CA TYR A 397 -7.60 -14.86 -9.14
C TYR A 397 -8.97 -14.23 -9.36
N THR A 398 -9.48 -13.46 -8.39
CA THR A 398 -10.77 -12.76 -8.57
C THR A 398 -10.70 -11.76 -9.71
N ARG A 399 -9.57 -11.07 -9.89
CA ARG A 399 -9.35 -10.16 -11.04
C ARG A 399 -9.20 -10.92 -12.35
N LYS A 400 -8.31 -11.92 -12.39
CA LYS A 400 -8.02 -12.75 -13.57
C LYS A 400 -9.29 -13.35 -14.14
N TYR A 401 -10.16 -13.88 -13.29
CA TYR A 401 -11.40 -14.54 -13.67
C TYR A 401 -12.66 -13.70 -13.36
N SER A 402 -12.55 -12.37 -13.32
CA SER A 402 -13.66 -11.46 -12.96
C SER A 402 -14.91 -11.56 -13.86
N ASN A 403 -14.85 -12.24 -15.00
CA ASN A 403 -16.01 -12.54 -15.84
C ASN A 403 -16.79 -13.81 -15.46
N PHE A 404 -16.25 -14.62 -14.53
CA PHE A 404 -16.88 -15.82 -14.00
C PHE A 404 -17.72 -15.47 -12.77
N ASP A 405 -18.90 -16.06 -12.63
CA ASP A 405 -19.81 -15.73 -11.52
C ASP A 405 -19.21 -16.11 -10.17
N LEU A 406 -18.55 -17.28 -10.11
CA LEU A 406 -17.80 -17.77 -8.96
C LEU A 406 -16.82 -16.72 -8.39
N LEU A 407 -15.96 -16.15 -9.25
CA LEU A 407 -14.89 -15.28 -8.77
C LEU A 407 -15.37 -13.87 -8.41
N ASN A 408 -16.50 -13.42 -8.97
CA ASN A 408 -17.19 -12.24 -8.45
C ASN A 408 -17.71 -12.51 -7.03
N GLN A 409 -18.33 -13.67 -6.81
CA GLN A 409 -18.81 -14.08 -5.48
C GLN A 409 -17.67 -14.18 -4.44
N PHE A 410 -16.52 -14.75 -4.84
CA PHE A 410 -15.33 -14.82 -3.99
C PHE A 410 -14.76 -13.46 -3.65
N SER A 411 -14.71 -12.53 -4.61
CA SER A 411 -14.31 -11.15 -4.34
C SER A 411 -15.18 -10.51 -3.26
N MET A 412 -16.50 -10.66 -3.37
CA MET A 412 -17.44 -10.14 -2.37
C MET A 412 -17.21 -10.78 -1.00
N TYR A 413 -16.97 -12.09 -0.95
CA TYR A 413 -16.62 -12.79 0.28
C TYR A 413 -15.31 -12.26 0.89
N LEU A 414 -14.25 -12.06 0.11
CA LEU A 414 -12.98 -11.53 0.62
C LEU A 414 -13.13 -10.12 1.16
N ASN A 415 -13.87 -9.26 0.46
CA ASN A 415 -14.17 -7.93 0.92
C ASN A 415 -15.03 -7.95 2.20
N GLN A 416 -16.01 -8.86 2.29
CA GLN A 416 -16.80 -9.11 3.50
C GLN A 416 -15.91 -9.53 4.67
N PHE A 417 -15.03 -10.49 4.41
CA PHE A 417 -14.12 -11.06 5.39
C PHE A 417 -13.17 -10.00 5.94
N LEU A 418 -12.54 -9.18 5.08
CA LEU A 418 -11.55 -8.18 5.47
C LEU A 418 -12.15 -6.90 6.06
N SER A 419 -13.42 -6.62 5.82
CA SER A 419 -14.13 -5.47 6.40
C SER A 419 -14.85 -5.79 7.71
N GLY A 420 -14.94 -7.07 8.08
CA GLY A 420 -15.69 -7.54 9.25
C GLY A 420 -17.21 -7.43 9.15
N SER A 421 -17.76 -7.13 7.97
CA SER A 421 -19.19 -6.94 7.73
C SER A 421 -19.90 -8.26 7.36
N GLN A 422 -20.14 -9.16 8.32
CA GLN A 422 -20.54 -10.54 8.03
C GLN A 422 -21.98 -10.79 7.51
N ASN A 423 -22.65 -9.78 6.92
CA ASN A 423 -24.09 -9.79 6.58
C ASN A 423 -24.38 -9.37 5.12
N ASP A 424 -23.61 -9.85 4.13
CA ASP A 424 -23.84 -9.50 2.73
C ASP A 424 -24.60 -10.59 1.93
N ILE A 425 -25.92 -10.43 1.77
CA ILE A 425 -26.76 -11.39 1.03
C ILE A 425 -26.39 -11.49 -0.45
N ARG A 426 -25.66 -10.51 -1.00
CA ARG A 426 -25.25 -10.51 -2.41
C ARG A 426 -24.43 -11.74 -2.76
N ILE A 427 -23.66 -12.29 -1.81
CA ILE A 427 -22.90 -13.52 -1.99
C ILE A 427 -23.83 -14.67 -2.41
N GLU A 428 -24.97 -14.85 -1.75
CA GLU A 428 -25.93 -15.90 -2.10
C GLU A 428 -26.67 -15.64 -3.41
N LEU A 429 -26.84 -14.36 -3.80
CA LEU A 429 -27.48 -14.04 -5.08
C LEU A 429 -26.64 -14.45 -6.29
N PHE A 430 -25.32 -14.50 -6.14
CA PHE A 430 -24.40 -15.01 -7.17
C PHE A 430 -24.31 -16.54 -7.17
N ASP A 431 -24.64 -17.20 -6.05
CA ASP A 431 -24.59 -18.66 -5.99
C ASP A 431 -25.66 -19.28 -6.87
N ARG A 432 -25.28 -20.37 -7.52
CA ARG A 432 -26.17 -21.13 -8.39
C ARG A 432 -27.20 -21.90 -7.58
N TYR A 433 -26.80 -22.42 -6.43
CA TYR A 433 -27.61 -23.28 -5.58
C TYR A 433 -28.01 -22.53 -4.32
N ILE A 434 -29.25 -22.74 -3.88
CA ILE A 434 -29.64 -22.35 -2.52
C ILE A 434 -29.07 -23.43 -1.58
N SER A 435 -28.08 -23.06 -0.76
CA SER A 435 -27.35 -23.98 0.14
C SER A 435 -27.58 -23.69 1.62
N LEU A 436 -26.96 -24.43 2.55
CA LEU A 436 -27.07 -24.14 3.99
C LEU A 436 -26.61 -22.71 4.35
N SER A 437 -25.72 -22.11 3.56
CA SER A 437 -25.30 -20.71 3.73
C SER A 437 -26.45 -19.71 3.67
N TYR A 438 -27.54 -20.03 2.95
CA TYR A 438 -28.73 -19.19 2.88
C TYR A 438 -29.37 -18.94 4.25
N LEU A 439 -29.21 -19.88 5.21
CA LEU A 439 -29.72 -19.74 6.57
C LEU A 439 -29.15 -18.50 7.29
N LYS A 440 -28.01 -17.95 6.85
CA LYS A 440 -27.44 -16.70 7.40
C LYS A 440 -28.32 -15.46 7.15
N TYR A 441 -29.32 -15.56 6.27
CA TYR A 441 -30.16 -14.44 5.81
C TYR A 441 -31.66 -14.65 6.06
N VAL A 442 -32.01 -15.68 6.81
CA VAL A 442 -33.38 -16.01 7.19
C VAL A 442 -33.81 -15.17 8.38
N ASP A 443 -35.02 -14.61 8.36
CA ASP A 443 -35.42 -13.60 9.35
C ASP A 443 -35.88 -14.18 10.71
N ASN A 444 -36.25 -15.47 10.75
CA ASN A 444 -36.80 -16.10 11.96
C ASN A 444 -36.70 -17.63 11.97
N ILE A 445 -36.92 -18.22 13.15
CA ILE A 445 -36.85 -19.67 13.38
C ILE A 445 -37.84 -20.46 12.50
N SER A 446 -39.02 -19.92 12.20
CA SER A 446 -40.04 -20.61 11.40
C SER A 446 -39.59 -20.80 9.96
N GLU A 447 -38.89 -19.82 9.39
CA GLU A 447 -38.30 -19.94 8.05
C GLU A 447 -37.13 -20.93 8.03
N THR A 448 -36.32 -20.98 9.10
CA THR A 448 -35.28 -22.01 9.24
C THR A 448 -35.90 -23.41 9.28
N GLU A 449 -36.97 -23.61 10.05
CA GLU A 449 -37.72 -24.87 10.08
C GLU A 449 -38.30 -25.21 8.69
N GLU A 450 -38.90 -24.24 8.00
CA GLU A 450 -39.42 -24.43 6.65
C GLU A 450 -38.32 -24.89 5.68
N PHE A 451 -37.18 -24.18 5.68
CA PHE A 451 -36.03 -24.53 4.84
C PHE A 451 -35.56 -25.97 5.09
N LEU A 452 -35.35 -26.33 6.36
CA LEU A 452 -34.90 -27.67 6.73
C LEU A 452 -35.96 -28.73 6.37
N SER A 453 -37.25 -28.41 6.45
CA SER A 453 -38.35 -29.34 6.12
C SER A 453 -38.47 -29.72 4.66
N LYS A 454 -37.96 -28.87 3.75
CA LYS A 454 -37.89 -29.18 2.31
C LYS A 454 -36.78 -30.15 1.96
N THR A 455 -35.96 -30.53 2.94
CA THR A 455 -34.81 -31.40 2.77
C THR A 455 -34.88 -32.57 3.76
N ASN A 456 -34.00 -33.55 3.62
CA ASN A 456 -33.84 -34.59 4.64
C ASN A 456 -33.11 -34.10 5.91
N ALA A 457 -32.80 -32.80 6.05
CA ALA A 457 -32.07 -32.23 7.19
C ALA A 457 -32.75 -32.45 8.54
N LEU A 458 -34.08 -32.26 8.62
CA LEU A 458 -34.84 -32.41 9.86
C LEU A 458 -34.70 -33.81 10.50
N SER A 459 -34.41 -34.85 9.70
CA SER A 459 -34.16 -36.20 10.23
C SER A 459 -32.73 -36.44 10.71
N ASN A 460 -31.78 -35.61 10.28
CA ASN A 460 -30.34 -35.79 10.55
C ASN A 460 -29.79 -34.79 11.59
N ILE A 461 -30.50 -33.68 11.83
CA ILE A 461 -30.12 -32.58 12.72
C ILE A 461 -31.06 -32.60 13.93
N ASP A 462 -30.51 -32.51 15.15
CA ASP A 462 -31.33 -32.36 16.37
C ASP A 462 -31.85 -30.92 16.52
N PHE A 463 -32.77 -30.53 15.64
CA PHE A 463 -33.31 -29.17 15.56
C PHE A 463 -34.05 -28.76 16.84
N ASP A 464 -34.73 -29.70 17.49
CA ASP A 464 -35.41 -29.48 18.77
C ASP A 464 -34.40 -29.11 19.87
N SER A 465 -33.27 -29.82 19.99
CA SER A 465 -32.23 -29.44 20.95
C SER A 465 -31.64 -28.06 20.65
N ILE A 466 -31.44 -27.74 19.36
CA ILE A 466 -30.89 -26.44 18.92
C ILE A 466 -31.82 -25.28 19.31
N ILE A 467 -33.12 -25.33 19.00
CA ILE A 467 -34.07 -24.25 19.35
C ILE A 467 -34.20 -24.10 20.87
N ASN A 468 -34.16 -25.21 21.60
CA ASN A 468 -34.21 -25.21 23.07
C ASN A 468 -32.84 -24.88 23.73
N GLN A 469 -31.85 -24.40 22.96
CA GLN A 469 -30.52 -24.00 23.42
C GLN A 469 -29.76 -25.10 24.19
N LYS A 470 -29.99 -26.37 23.84
CA LYS A 470 -29.27 -27.53 24.41
C LYS A 470 -28.03 -27.86 23.59
N PHE A 471 -27.09 -26.91 23.53
CA PHE A 471 -25.92 -26.99 22.65
C PHE A 471 -24.92 -28.10 23.03
N ASP A 472 -24.97 -28.62 24.26
CA ASP A 472 -24.14 -29.76 24.68
C ASP A 472 -24.31 -31.02 23.82
N ASN A 473 -25.49 -31.17 23.21
CA ASN A 473 -25.89 -32.35 22.44
C ASN A 473 -25.43 -32.32 20.97
N LEU A 474 -24.86 -31.20 20.49
CA LEU A 474 -24.42 -31.05 19.11
C LEU A 474 -23.23 -31.99 18.83
N LYS A 475 -23.21 -32.57 17.64
CA LYS A 475 -22.28 -33.61 17.19
C LYS A 475 -21.64 -33.30 15.83
N PHE A 476 -22.34 -32.56 14.97
CA PHE A 476 -22.01 -32.46 13.55
C PHE A 476 -21.90 -31.01 13.07
N ALA A 477 -21.07 -30.76 12.07
CA ALA A 477 -20.88 -29.41 11.51
C ALA A 477 -22.18 -28.82 10.93
N ALA A 478 -23.07 -29.65 10.38
CA ALA A 478 -24.36 -29.19 9.86
C ALA A 478 -25.23 -28.57 10.96
N GLU A 479 -25.17 -29.11 12.17
CA GLU A 479 -25.88 -28.56 13.33
C GLU A 479 -25.29 -27.19 13.72
N PHE A 480 -23.97 -27.01 13.59
CA PHE A 480 -23.31 -25.73 13.80
C PHE A 480 -23.68 -24.68 12.74
N GLU A 481 -23.83 -25.04 11.47
CA GLU A 481 -24.34 -24.10 10.44
C GLU A 481 -25.73 -23.58 10.80
N VAL A 482 -26.61 -24.45 11.32
CA VAL A 482 -27.95 -24.07 11.80
C VAL A 482 -27.86 -23.19 13.05
N VAL A 483 -26.98 -23.51 14.01
CA VAL A 483 -26.77 -22.69 15.21
C VAL A 483 -26.22 -21.31 14.86
N LEU A 484 -25.25 -21.21 13.95
CA LEU A 484 -24.67 -19.94 13.49
C LEU A 484 -25.69 -19.05 12.77
N SER A 485 -26.69 -19.66 12.12
CA SER A 485 -27.85 -18.94 11.60
C SER A 485 -28.71 -18.39 12.74
N LEU A 486 -29.06 -19.23 13.73
CA LEU A 486 -29.93 -18.82 14.84
C LEU A 486 -29.30 -17.75 15.74
N LEU A 487 -27.98 -17.77 15.92
CA LEU A 487 -27.20 -16.75 16.62
C LEU A 487 -27.38 -15.33 16.07
N ARG A 488 -27.82 -15.19 14.81
CA ARG A 488 -28.08 -13.88 14.20
C ARG A 488 -29.40 -13.25 14.62
N HIS A 489 -30.33 -14.04 15.15
CA HIS A 489 -31.71 -13.61 15.41
C HIS A 489 -32.22 -13.99 16.81
N SER A 490 -31.45 -14.75 17.59
CA SER A 490 -31.83 -15.23 18.94
C SER A 490 -30.92 -14.64 20.01
N GLU A 491 -31.50 -14.20 21.14
CA GLU A 491 -30.73 -13.85 22.33
C GLU A 491 -30.16 -15.13 22.97
N ILE A 492 -28.85 -15.17 23.13
CA ILE A 492 -28.10 -16.32 23.66
C ILE A 492 -27.28 -15.88 24.87
N SER A 493 -27.14 -16.75 25.87
CA SER A 493 -26.39 -16.44 27.09
C SER A 493 -24.89 -16.65 26.92
N ILE A 494 -24.08 -16.07 27.80
CA ILE A 494 -22.63 -16.25 27.78
C ILE A 494 -22.23 -17.72 27.98
N THR A 495 -22.98 -18.45 28.82
CA THR A 495 -22.74 -19.87 29.10
C THR A 495 -22.97 -20.73 27.86
N ASP A 496 -23.93 -20.36 27.02
CA ASP A 496 -24.18 -21.05 25.76
C ASP A 496 -23.03 -20.86 24.75
N PHE A 497 -22.42 -19.68 24.71
CA PHE A 497 -21.21 -19.45 23.92
C PHE A 497 -20.03 -20.31 24.39
N GLU A 498 -19.83 -20.43 25.70
CA GLU A 498 -18.81 -21.31 26.30
C GLU A 498 -19.05 -22.77 25.91
N ILE A 499 -20.29 -23.25 26.01
CA ILE A 499 -20.68 -24.60 25.58
C ILE A 499 -20.36 -24.81 24.10
N LEU A 500 -20.71 -23.86 23.22
CA LEU A 500 -20.43 -23.97 21.78
C LEU A 500 -18.94 -24.11 21.49
N ILE A 501 -18.09 -23.34 22.18
CA ILE A 501 -16.63 -23.42 22.08
C ILE A 501 -16.14 -24.81 22.52
N GLU A 502 -16.59 -25.29 23.67
CA GLU A 502 -16.21 -26.62 24.19
C GLU A 502 -16.62 -27.74 23.22
N VAL A 503 -17.80 -27.65 22.62
CA VAL A 503 -18.26 -28.64 21.64
C VAL A 503 -17.43 -28.59 20.36
N ILE A 504 -17.09 -27.41 19.84
CA ILE A 504 -16.22 -27.26 18.66
C ILE A 504 -14.87 -27.94 18.89
N GLU A 505 -14.25 -27.71 20.05
CA GLU A 505 -12.97 -28.31 20.43
C GLU A 505 -13.10 -29.83 20.63
N ARG A 506 -14.15 -30.29 21.33
CA ARG A 506 -14.43 -31.71 21.58
C ARG A 506 -14.60 -32.50 20.27
N HIS A 507 -15.27 -31.91 19.29
CA HIS A 507 -15.52 -32.52 17.98
C HIS A 507 -14.45 -32.21 16.93
N LYS A 508 -13.39 -31.47 17.30
CA LYS A 508 -12.28 -31.07 16.41
C LYS A 508 -12.74 -30.46 15.09
N LEU A 509 -13.76 -29.61 15.15
CA LEU A 509 -14.23 -28.91 13.96
C LEU A 509 -13.18 -27.92 13.47
N PRO A 510 -13.17 -27.57 12.17
CA PRO A 510 -12.25 -26.59 11.65
C PRO A 510 -12.28 -25.25 12.41
N ILE A 511 -11.11 -24.62 12.56
CA ILE A 511 -10.91 -23.42 13.38
C ILE A 511 -11.82 -22.23 13.04
N TRP A 512 -12.32 -22.12 11.80
CA TRP A 512 -13.26 -21.06 11.43
C TRP A 512 -14.59 -21.13 12.16
N TYR A 513 -15.05 -22.31 12.59
CA TYR A 513 -16.24 -22.39 13.44
C TYR A 513 -16.00 -21.74 14.80
N LEU A 514 -14.81 -21.94 15.39
CA LEU A 514 -14.43 -21.30 16.64
C LEU A 514 -14.42 -19.79 16.50
N GLU A 515 -13.75 -19.26 15.47
CA GLU A 515 -13.64 -17.82 15.25
C GLU A 515 -15.00 -17.19 14.83
N GLU A 516 -15.88 -17.90 14.12
CA GLU A 516 -17.25 -17.43 13.87
C GLU A 516 -18.08 -17.32 15.17
N VAL A 517 -18.00 -18.30 16.08
CA VAL A 517 -18.68 -18.24 17.39
C VAL A 517 -18.13 -17.08 18.24
N LYS A 518 -16.81 -16.87 18.22
CA LYS A 518 -16.16 -15.77 18.95
C LYS A 518 -16.48 -14.39 18.38
N TYR A 519 -16.66 -14.29 17.06
CA TYR A 519 -17.20 -13.09 16.43
C TYR A 519 -18.63 -12.78 16.93
N PHE A 520 -19.49 -13.78 17.11
CA PHE A 520 -20.81 -13.58 17.70
C PHE A 520 -20.76 -13.22 19.19
N LEU A 521 -19.81 -13.77 19.94
CA LEU A 521 -19.55 -13.37 21.33
C LEU A 521 -19.13 -11.89 21.42
N TYR A 522 -18.29 -11.43 20.49
CA TYR A 522 -17.98 -10.01 20.34
C TYR A 522 -19.23 -9.17 20.06
N LYS A 523 -20.10 -9.59 19.13
CA LYS A 523 -21.37 -8.89 18.86
C LYS A 523 -22.26 -8.81 20.11
N TYR A 524 -22.31 -9.88 20.90
CA TYR A 524 -23.02 -9.88 22.16
C TYR A 524 -22.50 -8.80 23.11
N TYR A 525 -21.17 -8.67 23.28
CA TYR A 525 -20.59 -7.59 24.09
C TYR A 525 -20.85 -6.20 23.49
N LEU A 526 -20.81 -6.07 22.16
CA LEU A 526 -21.11 -4.83 21.45
C LEU A 526 -22.54 -4.35 21.72
N GLU A 527 -23.52 -5.23 21.67
CA GLU A 527 -24.93 -4.92 21.99
C GLU A 527 -25.11 -4.48 23.44
N LYS A 528 -24.33 -5.04 24.37
CA LYS A 528 -24.33 -4.65 25.79
C LYS A 528 -23.48 -3.41 26.08
N ARG A 529 -22.75 -2.88 25.09
CA ARG A 529 -21.73 -1.83 25.23
C ARG A 529 -20.67 -2.16 26.28
N ASP A 530 -20.27 -3.42 26.35
CA ASP A 530 -19.27 -3.91 27.29
C ASP A 530 -17.86 -3.84 26.66
N LEU A 531 -17.25 -2.66 26.74
CA LEU A 531 -15.96 -2.39 26.11
C LEU A 531 -14.80 -3.17 26.70
N GLU A 532 -14.83 -3.46 28.00
CA GLU A 532 -13.77 -4.24 28.63
C GLU A 532 -13.68 -5.64 28.02
N ASN A 533 -14.83 -6.32 27.87
CA ASN A 533 -14.85 -7.65 27.29
C ASN A 533 -14.59 -7.64 25.77
N ILE A 534 -14.96 -6.58 25.05
CA ILE A 534 -14.57 -6.40 23.63
C ILE A 534 -13.04 -6.33 23.49
N ILE A 535 -12.39 -5.53 24.33
CA ILE A 535 -10.93 -5.34 24.32
C ILE A 535 -10.23 -6.67 24.62
N LEU A 536 -10.71 -7.40 25.64
CA LEU A 536 -10.17 -8.69 26.03
C LEU A 536 -10.34 -9.73 24.92
N GLU A 537 -11.56 -9.94 24.41
CA GLU A 537 -11.83 -10.96 23.38
C GLU A 537 -11.04 -10.68 22.08
N PHE A 538 -10.95 -9.42 21.66
CA PHE A 538 -10.19 -9.05 20.46
C PHE A 538 -8.68 -9.23 20.64
N SER A 539 -8.15 -8.86 21.81
CA SER A 539 -6.73 -9.06 22.13
C SER A 539 -6.40 -10.56 22.21
N ASP A 540 -7.24 -11.35 22.86
CA ASP A 540 -7.08 -12.80 22.98
C ASP A 540 -7.15 -13.49 21.63
N THR A 541 -8.05 -13.03 20.75
CA THR A 541 -8.14 -13.50 19.36
C THR A 541 -6.82 -13.30 18.62
N TYR A 542 -6.14 -12.17 18.78
CA TYR A 542 -4.84 -11.93 18.14
C TYR A 542 -3.76 -12.92 18.60
N PHE A 543 -3.68 -13.23 19.89
CA PHE A 543 -2.66 -14.15 20.41
C PHE A 543 -3.00 -15.63 20.18
N ARG A 544 -4.29 -15.98 20.10
CA ARG A 544 -4.74 -17.33 19.71
C ARG A 544 -4.59 -17.57 18.21
N THR A 545 -5.17 -16.68 17.42
CA THR A 545 -5.30 -16.79 15.97
C THR A 545 -5.08 -15.42 15.33
N LYS A 546 -3.81 -15.04 15.19
CA LYS A 546 -3.36 -13.71 14.71
C LYS A 546 -4.19 -13.10 13.58
N ASN A 547 -4.53 -13.87 12.55
CA ASN A 547 -5.23 -13.37 11.36
C ASN A 547 -6.77 -13.40 11.49
N ALA A 548 -7.34 -13.94 12.56
CA ALA A 548 -8.78 -13.90 12.81
C ALA A 548 -9.29 -12.48 13.11
N ILE A 549 -8.39 -11.58 13.53
CA ILE A 549 -8.72 -10.15 13.75
C ILE A 549 -9.35 -9.48 12.53
N PHE A 550 -9.07 -9.97 11.31
CA PHE A 550 -9.63 -9.41 10.08
C PHE A 550 -11.14 -9.62 9.98
N MET A 551 -11.72 -10.61 10.68
CA MET A 551 -13.17 -10.82 10.73
C MET A 551 -13.95 -9.74 11.48
N TYR A 552 -13.26 -8.87 12.21
CA TYR A 552 -13.86 -7.87 13.08
C TYR A 552 -13.93 -6.50 12.38
N PRO A 553 -14.99 -5.70 12.62
CA PRO A 553 -15.13 -4.38 12.00
C PRO A 553 -14.20 -3.36 12.69
N LEU A 554 -12.93 -3.36 12.31
CA LEU A 554 -11.86 -2.58 12.97
C LEU A 554 -12.18 -1.09 13.07
N ASP A 555 -12.78 -0.50 12.02
CA ASP A 555 -13.16 0.92 12.01
C ASP A 555 -14.27 1.25 13.03
N GLU A 556 -15.28 0.37 13.16
CA GLU A 556 -16.35 0.53 14.15
C GLU A 556 -15.79 0.40 15.56
N MET A 557 -14.94 -0.59 15.79
CA MET A 557 -14.27 -0.82 17.07
C MET A 557 -13.38 0.36 17.47
N ARG A 558 -12.63 0.93 16.52
CA ARG A 558 -11.82 2.13 16.72
C ARG A 558 -12.71 3.30 17.13
N ASN A 559 -13.80 3.56 16.39
CA ASN A 559 -14.68 4.69 16.66
C ASN A 559 -15.34 4.59 18.05
N ILE A 560 -15.81 3.41 18.44
CA ILE A 560 -16.44 3.19 19.76
C ILE A 560 -15.42 3.41 20.89
N PHE A 561 -14.21 2.86 20.74
CA PHE A 561 -13.11 3.10 21.67
C PHE A 561 -12.79 4.61 21.78
N ASP A 562 -12.68 5.30 20.65
CA ASP A 562 -12.45 6.74 20.65
C ASP A 562 -13.64 7.55 21.20
N GLU A 563 -14.84 7.00 21.35
CA GLU A 563 -15.99 7.70 21.95
C GLU A 563 -16.17 7.42 23.46
N GLU A 564 -15.98 6.18 23.91
CA GLU A 564 -16.51 5.69 25.19
C GLU A 564 -15.46 5.37 26.30
N ASN A 565 -14.16 5.61 26.08
CA ASN A 565 -13.05 5.17 26.96
C ASN A 565 -12.97 5.72 28.39
N ARG A 566 -13.92 6.55 28.87
CA ARG A 566 -13.79 7.22 30.18
C ARG A 566 -13.86 6.27 31.38
N ASN A 567 -14.33 5.04 31.20
CA ASN A 567 -14.52 4.04 32.27
C ASN A 567 -13.63 2.80 32.13
N LEU A 568 -12.65 2.80 31.22
CA LEU A 568 -11.77 1.64 31.04
C LEU A 568 -10.71 1.57 32.15
N ASP A 569 -10.39 0.34 32.56
CA ASP A 569 -9.22 0.07 33.39
C ASP A 569 -7.94 0.19 32.57
N LEU A 570 -7.38 1.40 32.52
CA LEU A 570 -6.16 1.72 31.78
C LEU A 570 -4.91 1.07 32.39
N SER A 571 -5.01 0.39 33.54
CA SER A 571 -3.90 -0.42 34.08
C SER A 571 -3.67 -1.72 33.31
N LYS A 572 -4.63 -2.15 32.47
CA LYS A 572 -4.55 -3.39 31.66
C LYS A 572 -3.79 -3.14 30.36
N ILE A 573 -2.81 -4.02 30.07
CA ILE A 573 -1.96 -3.92 28.87
C ILE A 573 -2.76 -4.15 27.58
N GLU A 574 -3.86 -4.91 27.67
CA GLU A 574 -4.76 -5.25 26.56
C GLU A 574 -5.39 -4.01 25.94
N VAL A 575 -5.61 -2.93 26.71
CA VAL A 575 -6.15 -1.67 26.18
C VAL A 575 -5.19 -1.03 25.18
N SER A 576 -3.88 -1.06 25.48
CA SER A 576 -2.84 -0.56 24.57
C SER A 576 -2.68 -1.45 23.34
N ILE A 577 -2.76 -2.76 23.52
CA ILE A 577 -2.70 -3.74 22.43
C ILE A 577 -3.88 -3.52 21.47
N PHE A 578 -5.09 -3.40 22.01
CA PHE A 578 -6.29 -3.12 21.24
C PHE A 578 -6.16 -1.81 20.46
N ALA A 579 -5.77 -0.71 21.11
CA ALA A 579 -5.59 0.59 20.47
C ALA A 579 -4.59 0.52 19.30
N LYS A 580 -3.51 -0.27 19.44
CA LYS A 580 -2.54 -0.50 18.38
C LYS A 580 -3.13 -1.29 17.22
N LEU A 581 -3.84 -2.38 17.50
CA LEU A 581 -4.38 -3.28 16.48
C LEU A 581 -5.54 -2.66 15.68
N CYS A 582 -6.37 -1.81 16.29
CA CYS A 582 -7.45 -1.09 15.59
C CYS A 582 -6.99 0.23 14.96
N GLY A 583 -5.74 0.64 15.17
CA GLY A 583 -5.19 1.88 14.63
C GLY A 583 -5.82 3.14 15.23
N SER A 584 -6.10 3.15 16.53
CA SER A 584 -6.63 4.33 17.24
C SER A 584 -5.55 5.42 17.38
N GLU A 585 -5.94 6.67 17.14
CA GLU A 585 -5.11 7.85 17.37
C GLU A 585 -4.81 8.07 18.87
N ARG A 586 -5.55 7.41 19.76
CA ARG A 586 -5.38 7.49 21.22
C ARG A 586 -4.38 6.53 21.81
N LEU A 587 -3.74 5.69 20.99
CA LEU A 587 -2.73 4.73 21.44
C LEU A 587 -1.70 5.38 22.37
N LYS A 588 -1.23 6.59 22.04
CA LYS A 588 -0.29 7.34 22.88
C LYS A 588 -0.84 7.57 24.29
N TYR A 589 -2.01 8.20 24.42
CA TYR A 589 -2.58 8.55 25.72
C TYR A 589 -2.85 7.32 26.58
N VAL A 590 -3.44 6.28 25.97
CA VAL A 590 -3.76 5.03 26.67
C VAL A 590 -2.49 4.32 27.15
N PHE A 591 -1.41 4.39 26.38
CA PHE A 591 -0.14 3.79 26.77
C PHE A 591 0.57 4.61 27.86
N GLU A 592 0.53 5.95 27.81
CA GLU A 592 1.02 6.83 28.88
C GLU A 592 0.27 6.55 30.20
N ASP A 593 -1.06 6.46 30.15
CA ASP A 593 -1.90 6.13 31.31
C ASP A 593 -1.60 4.71 31.85
N TYR A 594 -1.30 3.75 30.97
CA TYR A 594 -0.88 2.41 31.38
C TYR A 594 0.42 2.43 32.17
N LEU A 595 1.41 3.20 31.72
CA LEU A 595 2.69 3.36 32.42
C LEU A 595 2.49 4.06 33.77
N GLU A 596 1.72 5.14 33.82
CA GLU A 596 1.45 5.90 35.05
C GLU A 596 0.71 5.04 36.10
N ASN A 597 -0.37 4.37 35.70
CA ASN A 597 -1.18 3.54 36.59
C ASN A 597 -0.42 2.32 37.15
N ASN A 598 0.59 1.83 36.43
CA ASN A 598 1.45 0.73 36.87
C ASN A 598 2.76 1.19 37.52
N LEU A 599 2.98 2.50 37.69
CA LEU A 599 4.20 3.10 38.24
C LEU A 599 5.47 2.67 37.48
N ILE A 600 5.40 2.74 36.14
CA ILE A 600 6.48 2.36 35.25
C ILE A 600 7.06 3.64 34.63
N ASP A 601 8.29 4.00 35.01
CA ASP A 601 8.93 5.22 34.53
C ASP A 601 9.36 5.15 33.05
N TYR A 602 9.75 3.95 32.58
CA TYR A 602 10.24 3.71 31.23
C TYR A 602 9.70 2.40 30.67
N PRO A 603 9.31 2.32 29.38
CA PRO A 603 8.84 1.06 28.76
C PRO A 603 9.78 -0.14 28.96
N SER A 604 11.10 0.08 28.96
CA SER A 604 12.13 -0.93 29.21
C SER A 604 12.01 -1.56 30.61
N SER A 605 11.33 -0.91 31.56
CA SER A 605 11.06 -1.41 32.91
C SER A 605 9.83 -2.32 33.03
N ILE A 606 9.02 -2.50 31.97
CA ILE A 606 7.83 -3.38 32.01
C ILE A 606 8.25 -4.83 32.30
N LYS A 607 7.78 -5.41 33.41
CA LYS A 607 8.17 -6.77 33.82
C LYS A 607 7.57 -7.85 32.92
N ILE A 608 8.43 -8.73 32.40
CA ILE A 608 8.05 -9.93 31.67
C ILE A 608 7.85 -11.05 32.70
N THR A 609 6.68 -11.68 32.68
CA THR A 609 6.33 -12.85 33.50
C THR A 609 5.82 -13.95 32.58
N THR A 610 5.76 -15.19 33.07
CA THR A 610 5.27 -16.33 32.28
C THR A 610 3.83 -16.15 31.77
N GLY A 611 2.97 -15.42 32.49
CA GLY A 611 1.57 -15.20 32.11
C GLY A 611 1.32 -14.05 31.13
N ASN A 612 2.27 -13.13 30.95
CA ASN A 612 2.12 -11.96 30.07
C ASN A 612 3.23 -11.84 29.01
N LYS A 613 4.08 -12.87 28.87
CA LYS A 613 5.27 -12.84 28.01
C LYS A 613 4.96 -12.37 26.58
N ASP A 614 3.98 -12.98 25.93
CA ASP A 614 3.63 -12.64 24.53
C ASP A 614 3.04 -11.24 24.39
N ARG A 615 2.22 -10.82 25.35
CA ARG A 615 1.60 -9.48 25.39
C ARG A 615 2.64 -8.38 25.60
N VAL A 616 3.52 -8.54 26.60
CA VAL A 616 4.60 -7.57 26.87
C VAL A 616 5.58 -7.52 25.70
N ARG A 617 5.94 -8.69 25.14
CA ARG A 617 6.79 -8.75 23.94
C ARG A 617 6.16 -7.98 22.78
N PHE A 618 4.86 -8.16 22.53
CA PHE A 618 4.15 -7.42 21.49
C PHE A 618 4.21 -5.91 21.72
N VAL A 619 3.98 -5.44 22.94
CA VAL A 619 4.05 -4.00 23.28
C VAL A 619 5.46 -3.43 23.05
N LEU A 620 6.49 -4.10 23.57
CA LEU A 620 7.87 -3.65 23.42
C LEU A 620 8.34 -3.67 21.95
N GLU A 621 7.89 -4.65 21.17
CA GLU A 621 8.29 -4.84 19.78
C GLU A 621 7.52 -3.94 18.80
N TYR A 622 6.18 -3.89 18.89
CA TYR A 622 5.31 -3.27 17.89
C TYR A 622 4.70 -1.93 18.32
N ILE A 623 4.62 -1.64 19.63
CA ILE A 623 4.16 -0.34 20.14
C ILE A 623 5.36 0.57 20.38
N CYS A 624 6.33 0.13 21.19
CA CYS A 624 7.50 0.92 21.61
C CYS A 624 8.60 1.06 20.54
N THR A 625 8.17 1.33 19.31
CA THR A 625 9.03 1.69 18.16
C THR A 625 9.64 3.08 18.35
N ARG A 626 10.75 3.37 17.65
CA ARG A 626 11.40 4.68 17.72
C ARG A 626 10.43 5.84 17.44
N ASP A 627 9.64 5.72 16.37
CA ASP A 627 8.68 6.75 15.96
C ASP A 627 7.65 7.01 17.07
N PHE A 628 7.06 5.95 17.62
CA PHE A 628 6.07 6.09 18.70
C PHE A 628 6.66 6.65 20.00
N LEU A 629 7.89 6.24 20.36
CA LEU A 629 8.59 6.80 21.52
C LEU A 629 8.93 8.28 21.31
N SER A 630 9.26 8.70 20.08
CA SER A 630 9.53 10.10 19.76
C SER A 630 8.31 11.01 19.95
N ASP A 631 7.11 10.46 19.80
CA ASP A 631 5.86 11.18 20.06
C ASP A 631 5.57 11.36 21.56
N MET A 632 6.23 10.62 22.47
CA MET A 632 6.03 10.70 23.93
C MET A 632 6.84 11.84 24.58
N ALA A 633 6.54 13.08 24.20
CA ALA A 633 7.22 14.27 24.72
C ALA A 633 7.12 14.46 26.25
N LEU A 634 6.21 13.77 26.94
CA LEU A 634 6.11 13.78 28.41
C LEU A 634 7.18 12.91 29.08
N LEU A 635 7.67 11.89 28.39
CA LEU A 635 8.68 10.93 28.87
C LEU A 635 10.07 11.24 28.31
N PHE A 636 10.15 11.72 27.07
CA PHE A 636 11.41 11.99 26.38
C PHE A 636 11.45 13.43 25.85
N GLU A 637 12.40 14.21 26.36
CA GLU A 637 12.63 15.61 25.98
C GLU A 637 13.57 15.74 24.78
N SER A 638 14.24 14.65 24.37
CA SER A 638 15.20 14.65 23.28
C SER A 638 15.25 13.34 22.51
N GLU A 639 15.59 13.44 21.22
CA GLU A 639 15.84 12.28 20.36
C GLU A 639 16.91 11.33 20.91
N GLU A 640 17.89 11.84 21.68
CA GLU A 640 18.90 11.01 22.33
C GLU A 640 18.29 10.10 23.41
N GLN A 641 17.33 10.61 24.19
CA GLN A 641 16.62 9.81 25.20
C GLN A 641 15.74 8.74 24.52
N VAL A 642 15.05 9.08 23.43
CA VAL A 642 14.25 8.14 22.63
C VAL A 642 15.10 6.98 22.11
N VAL A 643 16.25 7.30 21.51
CA VAL A 643 17.16 6.28 20.97
C VAL A 643 17.75 5.41 22.09
N ASN A 644 18.12 6.00 23.22
CA ASN A 644 18.63 5.25 24.37
C ASN A 644 17.58 4.31 24.96
N GLU A 645 16.32 4.75 25.04
CA GLU A 645 15.24 3.90 25.52
C GLU A 645 14.96 2.74 24.55
N ARG A 646 14.92 3.01 23.24
CA ARG A 646 14.75 1.95 22.24
C ARG A 646 15.89 0.93 22.31
N LEU A 647 17.12 1.38 22.51
CA LEU A 647 18.27 0.49 22.73
C LEU A 647 18.09 -0.40 23.98
N SER A 648 17.62 0.17 25.10
CA SER A 648 17.32 -0.60 26.32
C SER A 648 16.22 -1.65 26.10
N ILE A 649 15.17 -1.30 25.36
CA ILE A 649 14.09 -2.22 24.99
C ILE A 649 14.63 -3.37 24.13
N LEU A 650 15.44 -3.06 23.11
CA LEU A 650 16.01 -4.07 22.23
C LEU A 650 16.97 -5.03 22.96
N SER A 651 17.81 -4.50 23.87
CA SER A 651 18.66 -5.32 24.72
C SER A 651 17.84 -6.28 25.59
N LYS A 652 16.77 -5.79 26.21
CA LYS A 652 15.86 -6.63 27.00
C LYS A 652 15.17 -7.71 26.18
N LEU A 653 14.70 -7.39 24.97
CA LEU A 653 14.11 -8.36 24.05
C LEU A 653 15.13 -9.40 23.59
N ASN A 654 16.41 -9.04 23.52
CA ASN A 654 17.50 -9.93 23.13
C ASN A 654 17.92 -10.89 24.25
N GLU A 655 17.95 -10.43 25.50
CA GLU A 655 18.28 -11.26 26.68
C GLU A 655 17.26 -12.39 26.94
N GLU A 656 15.99 -12.18 26.58
CA GLU A 656 14.88 -13.12 26.81
C GLU A 656 14.69 -14.17 25.69
N ASN A 657 15.46 -14.08 24.60
CA ASN A 657 15.44 -15.07 23.52
C ASN A 657 16.34 -16.27 23.88
N GLU A 658 15.74 -17.36 24.40
CA GLU A 658 16.44 -18.62 24.71
C GLU A 658 16.80 -19.45 23.46
N GLU A 659 16.21 -19.16 22.30
CA GLU A 659 16.51 -19.79 21.01
C GLU A 659 17.48 -18.94 20.18
N GLU A 660 18.41 -19.62 19.49
CA GLU A 660 19.63 -19.12 18.84
C GLU A 660 19.63 -17.64 18.43
N PHE A 661 20.65 -16.90 18.92
CA PHE A 661 21.21 -15.62 18.45
C PHE A 661 20.61 -15.06 17.15
N ASP A 662 19.35 -14.63 17.20
CA ASP A 662 18.62 -14.27 15.99
C ASP A 662 18.97 -12.82 15.62
N ASN A 663 19.48 -12.62 14.41
CA ASN A 663 20.07 -11.34 13.94
C ASN A 663 19.07 -10.16 13.89
N LYS A 664 17.81 -10.37 14.28
CA LYS A 664 16.70 -9.43 14.11
C LYS A 664 16.92 -8.12 14.87
N TYR A 665 17.29 -8.19 16.16
CA TYR A 665 17.47 -6.98 17.00
C TYR A 665 18.90 -6.45 16.96
N THR A 666 19.89 -7.33 16.74
CA THR A 666 21.31 -6.98 16.68
C THR A 666 21.60 -5.89 15.64
N LYS A 667 20.92 -5.96 14.49
CA LYS A 667 21.07 -4.96 13.42
C LYS A 667 20.57 -3.57 13.86
N GLU A 668 19.38 -3.50 14.44
CA GLU A 668 18.78 -2.26 14.92
C GLU A 668 19.62 -1.65 16.07
N ILE A 669 20.15 -2.48 16.98
CA ILE A 669 21.06 -2.05 18.05
C ILE A 669 22.34 -1.41 17.49
N SER A 670 22.95 -2.04 16.48
CA SER A 670 24.18 -1.53 15.84
C SER A 670 23.92 -0.19 15.13
N GLU A 671 22.89 -0.12 14.30
CA GLU A 671 22.51 1.08 13.53
C GLU A 671 22.23 2.28 14.45
N LEU A 672 21.40 2.09 15.47
CA LEU A 672 21.05 3.16 16.42
C LEU A 672 22.27 3.63 17.23
N SER A 673 23.14 2.72 17.66
CA SER A 673 24.34 3.06 18.43
C SER A 673 25.36 3.84 17.59
N GLN A 674 25.54 3.48 16.31
CA GLN A 674 26.38 4.22 15.37
C GLN A 674 25.82 5.63 15.10
N GLU A 675 24.50 5.77 14.98
CA GLU A 675 23.85 7.08 14.77
C GLU A 675 24.12 8.05 15.93
N VAL A 676 24.02 7.58 17.18
CA VAL A 676 24.29 8.38 18.39
C VAL A 676 25.72 8.93 18.37
N LEU A 677 26.69 8.14 17.93
CA LEU A 677 28.09 8.54 17.84
C LEU A 677 28.33 9.56 16.72
N LEU A 678 27.83 9.30 15.51
CA LEU A 678 28.01 10.21 14.38
C LEU A 678 27.42 11.59 14.67
N LYS A 679 26.27 11.66 15.36
CA LYS A 679 25.69 12.93 15.83
C LYS A 679 26.58 13.68 16.82
N LYS A 680 27.35 12.97 17.66
CA LYS A 680 28.34 13.56 18.59
C LYS A 680 29.59 14.08 17.84
N LEU A 681 30.05 13.36 16.82
CA LEU A 681 31.26 13.69 16.04
C LEU A 681 31.04 14.81 15.00
N VAL A 682 29.85 14.92 14.40
CA VAL A 682 29.55 15.94 13.36
C VAL A 682 29.41 17.35 13.93
N ARG A 683 29.11 17.50 15.23
CA ARG A 683 28.95 18.82 15.88
C ARG A 683 30.26 19.61 16.00
N SER A 684 31.43 19.02 15.72
CA SER A 684 32.75 19.63 15.94
C SER A 684 33.48 20.16 14.69
N VAL A 685 32.99 19.95 13.45
CA VAL A 685 33.84 20.15 12.23
C VAL A 685 33.33 21.12 11.13
N ASN A 686 32.05 21.48 11.00
CA ASN A 686 31.58 22.13 9.74
C ASN A 686 31.41 23.68 9.74
N GLN A 687 32.06 24.36 8.78
CA GLN A 687 31.83 25.79 8.40
C GLN A 687 30.80 26.00 7.27
N SER A 688 30.52 25.00 6.41
CA SER A 688 29.41 25.06 5.44
C SER A 688 28.08 24.67 6.11
N LYS A 689 26.98 25.33 5.73
CA LYS A 689 25.64 25.08 6.28
C LYS A 689 24.64 24.51 5.27
N LEU A 690 25.02 24.43 3.98
CA LEU A 690 24.19 23.86 2.91
C LEU A 690 24.59 22.41 2.63
N THR A 691 23.88 21.47 3.27
CA THR A 691 24.15 20.04 3.21
C THR A 691 22.85 19.28 2.98
N VAL A 692 22.84 18.24 2.13
CA VAL A 692 21.74 17.26 2.07
C VAL A 692 22.35 15.88 2.04
N ASP A 693 21.95 15.02 2.99
CA ASP A 693 22.41 13.65 3.06
C ASP A 693 21.60 12.76 2.10
N SER A 694 22.02 12.72 0.83
CA SER A 694 21.33 11.93 -0.19
C SER A 694 21.37 10.43 0.08
N GLU A 695 22.38 9.93 0.80
CA GLU A 695 22.43 8.52 1.19
C GLU A 695 21.36 8.21 2.23
N LYS A 696 21.25 9.05 3.27
CA LYS A 696 20.20 8.89 4.27
C LYS A 696 18.81 9.00 3.66
N ILE A 697 18.58 9.92 2.72
CA ILE A 697 17.30 10.01 2.00
C ILE A 697 17.03 8.72 1.21
N TYR A 698 18.05 8.19 0.51
CA TYR A 698 17.93 6.92 -0.22
C TYR A 698 17.58 5.76 0.71
N VAL A 699 18.30 5.59 1.81
CA VAL A 699 18.10 4.50 2.77
C VAL A 699 16.75 4.62 3.49
N LYS A 700 16.41 5.82 4.02
CA LYS A 700 15.14 6.10 4.71
C LYS A 700 13.94 5.80 3.81
N ASN A 701 14.02 6.17 2.54
CA ASN A 701 12.93 6.06 1.60
C ASN A 701 13.09 4.85 0.64
N LYS A 702 14.01 3.92 0.91
CA LYS A 702 14.32 2.82 -0.01
C LYS A 702 13.07 2.01 -0.35
N LYS A 703 12.28 1.62 0.64
CA LYS A 703 11.01 0.89 0.43
C LYS A 703 9.98 1.67 -0.39
N ASP A 704 9.95 3.01 -0.25
CA ASP A 704 9.06 3.87 -1.05
C ASP A 704 9.57 3.97 -2.49
N PHE A 705 10.89 3.99 -2.70
CA PHE A 705 11.50 4.01 -4.03
C PHE A 705 11.48 2.67 -4.75
N ASP A 706 11.69 1.55 -4.05
CA ASP A 706 11.80 0.19 -4.60
C ASP A 706 10.63 -0.08 -5.54
N LYS A 707 9.40 0.21 -5.10
CA LYS A 707 8.18 0.05 -5.91
C LYS A 707 8.22 0.80 -7.25
N PHE A 708 8.68 2.05 -7.26
CA PHE A 708 8.76 2.84 -8.49
C PHE A 708 9.94 2.43 -9.38
N PHE A 709 11.04 1.98 -8.76
CA PHE A 709 12.18 1.42 -9.49
C PHE A 709 11.82 0.08 -10.14
N ASP A 710 11.13 -0.79 -9.42
CA ASP A 710 10.59 -2.05 -9.93
C ASP A 710 9.65 -1.75 -11.10
N ASP A 711 8.71 -0.80 -10.93
CA ASP A 711 7.88 -0.32 -12.03
C ASP A 711 8.72 0.16 -13.24
N PHE A 712 9.85 0.84 -13.02
CA PHE A 712 10.74 1.31 -14.09
C PHE A 712 11.52 0.17 -14.78
N PHE A 713 11.97 -0.84 -14.04
CA PHE A 713 12.69 -1.98 -14.59
C PHE A 713 11.76 -2.96 -15.32
N ASP A 714 10.57 -3.18 -14.75
CA ASP A 714 9.55 -4.08 -15.29
C ASP A 714 8.79 -3.48 -16.46
N SER A 715 8.79 -2.14 -16.57
CA SER A 715 8.19 -1.44 -17.69
C SER A 715 8.92 -1.72 -19.01
N ALA A 716 8.16 -2.17 -20.00
CA ALA A 716 8.69 -2.39 -21.33
C ALA A 716 9.08 -1.06 -22.01
N ASP A 717 10.22 -1.07 -22.70
CA ASP A 717 10.64 0.01 -23.63
C ASP A 717 9.95 -0.15 -25.01
N SER A 718 8.82 -0.86 -25.06
CA SER A 718 8.01 -1.03 -26.27
C SER A 718 6.98 0.09 -26.37
N SER A 719 6.76 0.59 -27.58
CA SER A 719 5.72 1.57 -27.87
C SER A 719 4.35 1.03 -27.44
N GLU A 720 3.72 1.66 -26.44
CA GLU A 720 2.33 1.44 -26.08
C GLU A 720 1.47 2.57 -26.63
N VAL A 721 0.20 2.24 -26.88
CA VAL A 721 -0.81 3.15 -27.37
C VAL A 721 -1.60 3.66 -26.15
N GLU A 722 -1.38 4.92 -25.80
CA GLU A 722 -2.12 5.57 -24.72
C GLU A 722 -3.13 6.57 -25.26
N TYR A 723 -4.29 6.63 -24.61
CA TYR A 723 -5.23 7.73 -24.76
C TYR A 723 -4.58 9.04 -24.31
N ILE A 724 -4.37 9.97 -25.24
CA ILE A 724 -4.03 11.35 -24.88
C ILE A 724 -5.30 12.19 -24.96
N PRO A 725 -5.72 12.83 -23.85
CA PRO A 725 -6.80 13.81 -23.92
C PRO A 725 -6.33 14.95 -24.82
N ILE A 726 -6.96 15.08 -26.00
CA ILE A 726 -6.92 16.35 -26.72
C ILE A 726 -7.85 17.28 -25.95
N SER A 727 -7.30 18.31 -25.32
CA SER A 727 -8.09 19.48 -24.94
C SER A 727 -8.77 20.03 -26.19
N ASP A 728 -10.10 19.92 -26.24
CA ASP A 728 -10.99 20.64 -27.15
C ASP A 728 -11.01 20.28 -28.65
N GLN A 729 -11.39 19.06 -29.02
CA GLN A 729 -12.04 18.82 -30.34
C GLN A 729 -13.24 17.86 -30.25
N SER A 730 -14.34 18.31 -29.65
CA SER A 730 -15.66 17.79 -30.02
C SER A 730 -16.11 18.51 -31.29
N ILE A 731 -16.36 17.76 -32.37
CA ILE A 731 -16.99 18.34 -33.57
C ILE A 731 -18.50 18.17 -33.42
N ASN A 732 -19.19 19.28 -33.19
CA ASN A 732 -20.65 19.35 -33.30
C ASN A 732 -21.01 19.33 -34.79
N LEU A 733 -21.58 18.23 -35.26
CA LEU A 733 -22.16 18.12 -36.59
C LEU A 733 -23.48 18.92 -36.64
N SER A 734 -23.80 19.48 -37.81
CA SER A 734 -25.01 20.31 -38.05
C SER A 734 -26.35 19.60 -37.75
N ASN A 735 -26.34 18.28 -37.56
CA ASN A 735 -27.52 17.48 -37.21
C ASN A 735 -27.73 17.32 -35.69
N GLY A 736 -26.81 17.84 -34.87
CA GLY A 736 -26.79 17.68 -33.41
C GLY A 736 -26.02 16.45 -32.91
N ASP A 737 -25.16 15.87 -33.76
CA ASP A 737 -24.29 14.74 -33.39
C ASP A 737 -22.91 15.25 -32.95
N GLN A 738 -22.33 14.65 -31.90
CA GLN A 738 -20.97 14.92 -31.44
C GLN A 738 -20.06 13.77 -31.89
N LEU A 739 -18.97 14.10 -32.60
CA LEU A 739 -17.89 13.16 -32.88
C LEU A 739 -16.83 13.26 -31.78
N PHE A 740 -16.53 12.13 -31.14
CA PHE A 740 -15.40 11.97 -30.23
C PHE A 740 -14.21 11.42 -31.01
N PHE A 741 -13.15 12.22 -31.14
CA PHE A 741 -11.87 11.75 -31.66
C PHE A 741 -11.05 11.18 -30.50
N ILE A 742 -10.93 9.85 -30.46
CA ILE A 742 -10.03 9.17 -29.54
C ILE A 742 -8.67 9.16 -30.23
N ASN A 743 -7.74 10.03 -29.80
CA ASN A 743 -6.41 10.12 -30.38
C ASN A 743 -5.42 9.38 -29.49
N PHE A 744 -4.62 8.54 -30.13
CA PHE A 744 -3.64 7.69 -29.49
C PHE A 744 -2.26 8.15 -29.91
N LYS A 745 -1.33 8.32 -28.96
CA LYS A 745 0.07 8.63 -29.25
C LYS A 745 0.94 7.49 -28.72
N GLU A 746 2.02 7.21 -29.43
CA GLU A 746 3.01 6.25 -28.98
C GLU A 746 3.78 6.85 -27.80
N TYR A 747 3.78 6.15 -26.67
CA TYR A 747 4.58 6.45 -25.49
C TYR A 747 5.22 5.16 -24.98
N THR A 748 6.38 5.23 -24.32
CA THR A 748 7.04 4.05 -23.74
C THR A 748 6.73 3.96 -22.25
N PRO A 749 6.08 2.88 -21.75
CA PRO A 749 5.77 2.69 -20.31
C PRO A 749 6.95 3.00 -19.38
N LYS A 750 8.16 2.66 -19.82
CA LYS A 750 9.40 2.91 -19.10
C LYS A 750 9.71 4.40 -18.85
N MET A 751 9.32 5.29 -19.76
CA MET A 751 9.48 6.73 -19.58
C MET A 751 8.52 7.27 -18.52
N ARG A 752 7.33 6.69 -18.40
CA ARG A 752 6.32 7.09 -17.40
C ARG A 752 6.70 6.61 -16.02
N ALA A 753 7.20 5.38 -15.95
CA ALA A 753 7.74 4.86 -14.71
C ALA A 753 8.90 5.75 -14.24
N LEU A 754 9.75 6.24 -15.16
CA LEU A 754 10.81 7.20 -14.83
C LEU A 754 10.26 8.53 -14.29
N GLU A 755 9.23 9.12 -14.91
CA GLU A 755 8.61 10.35 -14.41
C GLU A 755 8.14 10.18 -12.95
N GLY A 756 7.55 9.02 -12.63
CA GLY A 756 7.15 8.66 -11.26
C GLY A 756 8.33 8.58 -10.28
N VAL A 757 9.40 7.86 -10.66
CA VAL A 757 10.64 7.78 -9.87
C VAL A 757 11.24 9.17 -9.66
N PHE A 758 11.34 9.96 -10.73
CA PHE A 758 11.96 11.28 -10.74
C PHE A 758 11.23 12.24 -9.81
N GLU A 759 9.91 12.36 -9.94
CA GLU A 759 9.10 13.25 -9.12
C GLU A 759 9.18 12.89 -7.63
N ARG A 760 9.23 11.60 -7.31
CA ARG A 760 9.32 11.13 -5.93
C ARG A 760 10.65 11.50 -5.31
N ILE A 761 11.76 11.26 -6.03
CA ILE A 761 13.10 11.61 -5.57
C ILE A 761 13.23 13.13 -5.39
N VAL A 762 12.77 13.94 -6.34
CA VAL A 762 12.81 15.42 -6.24
C VAL A 762 12.05 15.90 -5.00
N ASN A 763 10.83 15.41 -4.78
CA ASN A 763 10.02 15.82 -3.62
C ASN A 763 10.69 15.46 -2.29
N LYS A 764 11.21 14.23 -2.17
CA LYS A 764 11.90 13.77 -0.96
C LYS A 764 13.19 14.55 -0.74
N PHE A 765 13.97 14.76 -1.79
CA PHE A 765 15.22 15.52 -1.73
C PHE A 765 15.00 16.96 -1.24
N LEU A 766 13.92 17.61 -1.67
CA LEU A 766 13.65 19.00 -1.32
C LEU A 766 12.95 19.19 0.03
N PHE A 767 11.98 18.34 0.39
CA PHE A 767 11.02 18.62 1.48
C PHE A 767 10.89 17.54 2.56
N ASP A 768 11.66 16.44 2.50
CA ASP A 768 11.71 15.47 3.59
C ASP A 768 12.40 16.09 4.83
N ASP A 769 12.32 15.43 5.99
CA ASP A 769 12.92 15.92 7.25
C ASP A 769 14.44 16.05 7.15
N ASP A 770 15.05 15.21 6.29
CA ASP A 770 16.47 15.23 5.91
C ASP A 770 16.68 15.91 4.55
N GLY A 771 15.68 16.64 4.03
CA GLY A 771 15.71 17.33 2.75
C GLY A 771 16.22 18.77 2.85
N LEU A 772 16.43 19.41 1.70
CA LEU A 772 17.02 20.74 1.59
C LEU A 772 16.31 21.80 2.45
N ASP A 773 14.98 21.80 2.47
CA ASP A 773 14.20 22.81 3.21
C ASP A 773 14.38 22.72 4.72
N SER A 774 14.50 21.51 5.26
CA SER A 774 14.74 21.26 6.69
C SER A 774 16.10 21.81 7.12
N TYR A 775 17.15 21.58 6.32
CA TYR A 775 18.48 22.14 6.60
C TYR A 775 18.51 23.67 6.52
N LEU A 776 17.85 24.26 5.52
CA LEU A 776 17.72 25.72 5.43
C LEU A 776 16.97 26.27 6.65
N SER A 777 15.92 25.59 7.10
CA SER A 777 15.14 25.99 8.27
C SER A 777 15.99 26.02 9.54
N THR A 778 16.63 24.89 9.85
CA THR A 778 17.29 24.66 11.13
C THR A 778 18.64 25.35 11.26
N ARG A 779 19.43 25.41 10.18
CA ARG A 779 20.83 25.90 10.23
C ARG A 779 21.01 27.33 9.77
N ILE A 780 20.04 27.88 9.03
CA ILE A 780 20.15 29.21 8.42
C ILE A 780 19.01 30.12 8.90
N ARG A 781 17.74 29.76 8.61
CA ARG A 781 16.58 30.63 8.87
C ARG A 781 16.31 30.85 10.37
N HIS A 782 16.54 29.87 11.24
CA HIS A 782 16.32 30.02 12.68
C HIS A 782 17.53 30.59 13.43
N GLY A 783 17.42 31.85 13.86
CA GLY A 783 18.34 32.55 14.78
C GLY A 783 19.73 32.88 14.23
N THR A 784 20.27 32.01 13.39
CA THR A 784 21.66 32.02 12.91
C THR A 784 21.93 33.15 11.91
N LEU A 785 21.12 33.25 10.85
CA LEU A 785 21.21 34.33 9.87
C LEU A 785 20.98 35.71 10.51
N GLN A 786 19.93 35.84 11.32
CA GLN A 786 19.60 37.08 12.00
C GLN A 786 20.71 37.48 12.98
N GLY A 787 21.22 36.56 13.79
CA GLY A 787 22.32 36.84 14.73
C GLY A 787 23.59 37.31 14.03
N GLN A 788 23.96 36.67 12.92
CA GLN A 788 25.16 37.03 12.17
C GLN A 788 25.07 38.42 11.53
N ILE A 789 23.95 38.73 10.88
CA ILE A 789 23.74 40.02 10.21
C ILE A 789 23.53 41.15 11.24
N ARG A 790 22.86 40.88 12.37
CA ARG A 790 22.56 41.88 13.40
C ARG A 790 23.79 42.25 14.25
N LYS A 791 24.76 41.34 14.41
CA LYS A 791 25.95 41.50 15.25
C LYS A 791 26.82 42.74 14.92
N PRO A 792 27.18 43.04 13.65
CA PRO A 792 27.89 44.26 13.29
C PRO A 792 27.21 45.55 13.76
N PHE A 793 25.87 45.60 13.72
CA PHE A 793 25.11 46.78 14.14
C PHE A 793 25.03 46.90 15.67
N ASN A 794 24.88 45.78 16.37
CA ASN A 794 24.87 45.73 17.84
C ASN A 794 26.25 46.09 18.43
N ASN A 795 27.33 45.52 17.90
CA ASN A 795 28.70 45.75 18.38
C ASN A 795 29.14 47.22 18.25
N ASN A 796 28.62 47.91 17.23
CA ASN A 796 28.88 49.33 16.99
C ASN A 796 27.81 50.23 17.64
N TYR A 797 26.93 49.66 18.47
CA TYR A 797 25.87 50.36 19.21
C TYR A 797 24.95 51.21 18.33
N LEU A 798 24.64 50.76 17.10
CA LEU A 798 23.83 51.52 16.13
C LEU A 798 22.34 51.16 16.15
N ILE A 799 21.98 50.00 16.69
CA ILE A 799 20.60 49.51 16.79
C ILE A 799 20.30 49.06 18.23
N THR A 800 19.01 48.92 18.53
CA THR A 800 18.52 48.46 19.84
C THR A 800 17.53 47.30 19.71
N GLU A 801 17.04 46.78 20.83
CA GLU A 801 16.03 45.72 20.85
C GLU A 801 14.61 46.31 20.87
N LYS A 802 13.64 45.53 20.39
CA LYS A 802 12.22 45.86 20.54
C LYS A 802 11.83 45.83 22.02
N ILE A 803 10.93 46.72 22.42
CA ILE A 803 10.44 46.78 23.80
C ILE A 803 9.65 45.51 24.19
N SER A 804 9.05 44.84 23.20
CA SER A 804 8.47 43.50 23.31
C SER A 804 8.42 42.85 21.92
N ASP A 805 8.34 41.51 21.85
CA ASP A 805 8.28 40.77 20.58
C ASP A 805 7.08 41.16 19.69
N SER A 806 6.02 41.69 20.29
CA SER A 806 4.81 42.20 19.63
C SER A 806 4.81 43.71 19.34
N SER A 807 5.86 44.44 19.75
CA SER A 807 5.96 45.89 19.59
C SER A 807 6.74 46.27 18.32
N GLU A 808 6.25 47.28 17.60
CA GLU A 808 6.98 47.94 16.50
C GLU A 808 7.97 49.00 17.01
N VAL A 809 8.03 49.23 18.33
CA VAL A 809 8.83 50.29 18.96
C VAL A 809 10.08 49.70 19.59
N TYR A 810 11.23 50.29 19.23
CA TYR A 810 12.54 49.93 19.74
C TYR A 810 12.89 50.69 21.03
N ALA A 811 13.69 50.07 21.89
CA ALA A 811 14.22 50.69 23.10
C ALA A 811 15.16 51.85 22.76
N GLN A 812 15.30 52.80 23.68
CA GLN A 812 16.24 53.91 23.50
C GLN A 812 17.68 53.38 23.45
N ASN A 813 18.49 53.94 22.56
CA ASN A 813 19.90 53.66 22.45
C ASN A 813 20.66 54.43 23.53
N GLU A 814 20.79 53.83 24.71
CA GLU A 814 21.39 54.48 25.89
C GLU A 814 22.86 54.88 25.64
N TYR A 815 23.61 54.08 24.88
CA TYR A 815 24.99 54.39 24.53
C TYR A 815 25.11 55.67 23.70
N ILE A 816 24.31 55.80 22.64
CA ILE A 816 24.29 57.03 21.84
C ILE A 816 23.76 58.19 22.68
N ARG A 817 22.70 57.98 23.49
CA ARG A 817 22.14 59.01 24.40
C ARG A 817 23.20 59.60 25.32
N ASP A 818 24.06 58.76 25.90
CA ASP A 818 25.13 59.20 26.79
C ASP A 818 26.23 60.00 26.07
N ILE A 819 26.43 59.76 24.77
CA ILE A 819 27.40 60.50 23.93
C ILE A 819 26.85 61.86 23.49
N VAL A 820 25.60 61.91 23.03
CA VAL A 820 25.02 63.14 22.45
C VAL A 820 24.28 64.02 23.46
N GLY A 821 23.96 63.49 24.65
CA GLY A 821 23.31 64.21 25.72
C GLY A 821 21.97 64.83 25.29
N ALA A 822 21.83 66.14 25.46
CA ALA A 822 20.59 66.88 25.17
C ALA A 822 20.15 66.82 23.70
N GLU A 823 21.04 66.44 22.78
CA GLU A 823 20.71 66.34 21.35
C GLU A 823 20.10 65.00 20.94
N TYR A 824 20.04 64.02 21.85
CA TYR A 824 19.52 62.68 21.56
C TYR A 824 18.05 62.70 21.08
N GLU A 825 17.22 63.60 21.61
CA GLU A 825 15.82 63.75 21.18
C GLU A 825 15.70 64.09 19.68
N LYS A 826 16.69 64.76 19.08
CA LYS A 826 16.69 65.11 17.65
C LYS A 826 16.88 63.89 16.74
N ILE A 827 17.48 62.81 17.24
CA ILE A 827 17.91 61.64 16.44
C ILE A 827 17.28 60.32 16.88
N SER A 828 16.52 60.30 17.98
CA SER A 828 15.90 59.08 18.52
C SER A 828 14.99 58.37 17.50
N ASP A 829 14.15 59.12 16.79
CA ASP A 829 13.27 58.54 15.76
C ASP A 829 14.05 58.02 14.55
N ILE A 830 15.16 58.67 14.19
CA ILE A 830 16.05 58.26 13.09
C ILE A 830 16.71 56.91 13.42
N LEU A 831 17.16 56.72 14.65
CA LEU A 831 17.77 55.47 15.12
C LEU A 831 16.75 54.32 15.21
N ASN A 832 15.51 54.65 15.59
CA ASN A 832 14.40 53.69 15.65
C ASN A 832 14.02 53.20 14.24
N GLU A 833 13.80 54.12 13.30
CA GLU A 833 13.53 53.79 11.89
C GLU A 833 14.70 53.03 11.24
N PHE A 834 15.94 53.38 11.58
CA PHE A 834 17.11 52.64 11.12
C PHE A 834 17.08 51.20 11.63
N SER A 835 16.88 50.98 12.93
CA SER A 835 16.80 49.64 13.54
C SER A 835 15.70 48.78 12.88
N LYS A 836 14.53 49.38 12.66
CA LYS A 836 13.42 48.74 11.93
C LYS A 836 13.77 48.38 10.49
N SER A 837 14.46 49.27 9.78
CA SER A 837 14.87 49.03 8.39
C SER A 837 15.85 47.86 8.24
N ILE A 838 16.69 47.61 9.25
CA ILE A 838 17.63 46.48 9.29
C ILE A 838 16.86 45.19 9.52
N ASP A 839 15.98 45.14 10.53
CA ASP A 839 15.20 43.93 10.83
C ASP A 839 14.26 43.55 9.68
N ASN A 840 13.66 44.52 8.99
CA ASN A 840 12.84 44.26 7.80
C ASN A 840 13.63 43.61 6.67
N GLU A 841 14.88 44.04 6.45
CA GLU A 841 15.75 43.43 5.43
C GLU A 841 16.10 41.98 5.78
N ILE A 842 16.43 41.74 7.05
CA ILE A 842 16.71 40.40 7.55
C ILE A 842 15.48 39.50 7.38
N SER A 843 14.28 40.05 7.63
CA SER A 843 13.02 39.33 7.46
C SER A 843 12.76 38.97 5.99
N TYR A 844 12.98 39.91 5.05
CA TYR A 844 12.86 39.65 3.61
C TYR A 844 13.78 38.51 3.15
N ILE A 845 15.06 38.55 3.55
CA ILE A 845 16.03 37.51 3.20
C ILE A 845 15.56 36.14 3.72
N LYS A 846 15.10 36.09 4.98
CA LYS A 846 14.69 34.84 5.63
C LYS A 846 13.36 34.28 5.13
N GLN A 847 12.34 35.13 5.04
CA GLN A 847 10.95 34.70 4.86
C GLN A 847 10.54 34.63 3.39
N GLU A 848 11.22 35.35 2.50
CA GLU A 848 10.91 35.38 1.06
C GLU A 848 12.05 34.79 0.24
N LEU A 849 13.24 35.39 0.27
CA LEU A 849 14.33 35.04 -0.65
C LEU A 849 14.78 33.58 -0.53
N LEU A 850 14.95 33.06 0.69
CA LEU A 850 15.47 31.71 0.97
C LEU A 850 14.40 30.60 0.97
N GLN A 851 13.20 30.84 0.42
CA GLN A 851 12.14 29.84 0.31
C GLN A 851 12.29 28.93 -0.92
N ILE A 852 11.82 27.68 -0.80
CA ILE A 852 11.83 26.67 -1.87
C ILE A 852 10.43 26.54 -2.48
N LYS A 853 10.36 26.41 -3.81
CA LYS A 853 9.13 26.07 -4.55
C LYS A 853 9.36 24.94 -5.55
N TYR A 854 8.42 24.00 -5.58
CA TYR A 854 8.29 22.98 -6.61
C TYR A 854 6.81 22.62 -6.84
N LYS A 855 6.33 22.74 -8.09
CA LYS A 855 4.92 22.57 -8.47
C LYS A 855 3.98 23.39 -7.58
N SER A 856 2.98 22.77 -6.95
CA SER A 856 1.98 23.41 -6.09
C SER A 856 2.47 23.72 -4.67
N ARG A 857 3.69 23.32 -4.29
CA ARG A 857 4.24 23.47 -2.93
C ARG A 857 5.32 24.56 -2.89
N GLY A 858 5.13 25.58 -2.05
CA GLY A 858 6.08 26.66 -1.80
C GLY A 858 5.59 28.06 -2.20
N ILE A 859 6.50 29.04 -2.26
CA ILE A 859 6.20 30.46 -2.56
C ILE A 859 6.89 30.88 -3.87
N ASP A 860 6.19 31.63 -4.73
CA ASP A 860 6.65 32.02 -6.06
C ASP A 860 7.88 32.95 -6.06
N SER A 861 8.04 33.78 -5.02
CA SER A 861 9.08 34.80 -4.92
C SER A 861 10.45 34.29 -4.45
N GLY A 862 10.54 33.03 -4.01
CA GLY A 862 11.79 32.44 -3.49
C GLY A 862 12.81 32.14 -4.59
N ILE A 863 14.11 32.28 -4.27
CA ILE A 863 15.20 32.06 -5.25
C ILE A 863 15.28 30.60 -5.70
N PHE A 864 14.89 29.66 -4.82
CA PHE A 864 14.81 28.23 -5.09
C PHE A 864 13.45 27.81 -5.68
N ASN A 865 12.92 28.58 -6.63
CA ASN A 865 11.82 28.12 -7.49
C ASN A 865 12.36 27.20 -8.59
N LEU A 866 11.99 25.91 -8.49
CA LEU A 866 12.47 24.82 -9.34
C LEU A 866 11.38 24.23 -10.25
N SER A 867 10.17 24.79 -10.26
CA SER A 867 9.01 24.21 -10.97
C SER A 867 9.25 24.06 -12.48
N ASP A 868 9.68 25.15 -13.14
CA ASP A 868 9.93 25.16 -14.59
C ASP A 868 11.32 24.60 -14.96
N SER A 869 12.10 24.14 -13.97
CA SER A 869 13.50 23.74 -14.18
C SER A 869 13.65 22.30 -14.70
N PHE A 870 12.55 21.56 -14.77
CA PHE A 870 12.52 20.12 -15.04
C PHE A 870 11.78 19.73 -16.34
N ASP A 871 10.90 20.58 -16.87
CA ASP A 871 10.00 20.27 -18.01
C ASP A 871 10.72 19.93 -19.32
N ASP A 872 11.89 20.51 -19.61
CA ASP A 872 12.63 20.31 -20.87
C ASP A 872 13.59 19.11 -20.86
N LEU A 873 13.75 18.41 -19.73
CA LEU A 873 14.94 17.58 -19.46
C LEU A 873 14.63 16.12 -19.08
N GLU A 874 13.36 15.71 -19.05
CA GLU A 874 12.93 14.32 -18.82
C GLU A 874 13.53 13.36 -19.87
N GLN A 875 13.66 13.80 -21.12
CA GLN A 875 14.26 13.00 -22.19
C GLN A 875 15.79 12.83 -22.02
N GLU A 876 16.49 13.82 -21.47
CA GLU A 876 17.93 13.75 -21.22
C GLU A 876 18.23 12.75 -20.10
N VAL A 877 17.45 12.82 -19.01
CA VAL A 877 17.55 11.88 -17.89
C VAL A 877 17.20 10.47 -18.39
N TYR A 878 16.10 10.30 -19.13
CA TYR A 878 15.69 9.01 -19.71
C TYR A 878 16.81 8.35 -20.51
N ASN A 879 17.46 9.10 -21.40
CA ASN A 879 18.53 8.56 -22.23
C ASN A 879 19.75 8.10 -21.44
N LYS A 880 20.05 8.72 -20.29
CA LYS A 880 21.16 8.36 -19.42
C LYS A 880 20.84 7.18 -18.50
N VAL A 881 19.59 7.08 -18.04
CA VAL A 881 19.20 6.07 -17.03
C VAL A 881 18.63 4.79 -17.64
N LYS A 882 18.07 4.82 -18.86
CA LYS A 882 17.46 3.64 -19.50
C LYS A 882 18.41 2.45 -19.72
N VAL A 883 19.71 2.72 -19.75
CA VAL A 883 20.77 1.73 -19.95
C VAL A 883 21.33 1.19 -18.63
N LEU A 884 20.95 1.79 -17.49
CA LEU A 884 21.40 1.39 -16.17
C LEU A 884 20.49 0.29 -15.63
N SER A 885 21.08 -0.65 -14.89
CA SER A 885 20.38 -1.80 -14.29
C SER A 885 20.38 -1.75 -12.75
N ASP A 886 21.01 -0.74 -12.15
CA ASP A 886 21.15 -0.61 -10.70
C ASP A 886 20.36 0.60 -10.19
N GLN A 887 19.50 0.37 -9.18
CA GLN A 887 18.62 1.39 -8.57
C GLN A 887 19.41 2.57 -8.02
N LYS A 888 20.53 2.28 -7.34
CA LYS A 888 21.35 3.29 -6.69
C LYS A 888 22.05 4.18 -7.71
N GLN A 889 22.57 3.60 -8.79
CA GLN A 889 23.13 4.35 -9.91
C GLN A 889 22.11 5.30 -10.57
N ILE A 890 20.85 4.86 -10.72
CA ILE A 890 19.79 5.71 -11.26
C ILE A 890 19.45 6.84 -10.28
N TYR A 891 19.30 6.53 -8.99
CA TYR A 891 19.09 7.51 -7.94
C TYR A 891 20.19 8.58 -7.93
N ASP A 892 21.45 8.16 -7.96
CA ASP A 892 22.61 9.05 -7.95
C ASP A 892 22.64 9.97 -9.17
N LYS A 893 22.25 9.46 -10.34
CA LYS A 893 22.12 10.28 -11.55
C LYS A 893 21.02 11.32 -11.46
N ILE A 894 19.89 10.98 -10.83
CA ILE A 894 18.80 11.93 -10.58
C ILE A 894 19.24 12.98 -9.56
N VAL A 895 19.93 12.58 -8.49
CA VAL A 895 20.46 13.50 -7.47
C VAL A 895 21.53 14.44 -8.04
N GLU A 896 22.44 13.93 -8.87
CA GLU A 896 23.42 14.74 -9.61
C GLU A 896 22.71 15.84 -10.42
N TYR A 897 21.61 15.46 -11.06
CA TYR A 897 20.80 16.35 -11.86
C TYR A 897 20.06 17.42 -11.03
N ILE A 898 19.51 17.05 -9.86
CA ILE A 898 18.90 17.98 -8.91
C ILE A 898 19.94 19.00 -8.41
N TRP A 899 21.12 18.53 -8.02
CA TRP A 899 22.20 19.39 -7.55
C TRP A 899 22.65 20.40 -8.59
N LYS A 900 22.77 19.98 -9.87
CA LYS A 900 23.11 20.90 -10.96
C LYS A 900 22.14 22.10 -11.03
N LYS A 901 20.85 21.86 -10.79
CA LYS A 901 19.84 22.93 -10.75
C LYS A 901 19.95 23.80 -9.50
N ILE A 902 20.28 23.20 -8.35
CA ILE A 902 20.48 23.94 -7.10
C ILE A 902 21.74 24.80 -7.19
N ASP A 903 22.84 24.31 -7.74
CA ASP A 903 24.10 25.02 -7.89
C ASP A 903 23.95 26.30 -8.74
N ASP A 904 23.13 26.23 -9.80
CA ASP A 904 22.75 27.39 -10.61
C ASP A 904 22.00 28.46 -9.78
N LYS A 905 21.16 28.05 -8.82
CA LYS A 905 20.44 28.95 -7.91
C LYS A 905 21.32 29.49 -6.80
N VAL A 906 22.20 28.65 -6.24
CA VAL A 906 23.18 29.03 -5.22
C VAL A 906 24.13 30.09 -5.75
N SER A 907 24.65 29.92 -6.97
CA SER A 907 25.54 30.89 -7.60
C SER A 907 24.87 32.26 -7.75
N LYS A 908 23.57 32.27 -8.11
CA LYS A 908 22.76 33.50 -8.19
C LYS A 908 22.54 34.11 -6.80
N LEU A 909 22.22 33.30 -5.80
CA LEU A 909 22.03 33.75 -4.42
C LEU A 909 23.29 34.38 -3.84
N GLN A 910 24.46 33.75 -4.02
CA GLN A 910 25.74 34.28 -3.55
C GLN A 910 26.08 35.62 -4.20
N SER A 911 25.84 35.76 -5.50
CA SER A 911 25.99 37.04 -6.21
C SER A 911 25.04 38.10 -5.65
N LEU A 912 23.78 37.73 -5.39
CA LEU A 912 22.76 38.65 -4.87
C LEU A 912 23.10 39.10 -3.43
N ILE A 913 23.62 38.21 -2.58
CA ILE A 913 24.09 38.55 -1.24
C ILE A 913 25.30 39.49 -1.31
N LYS A 914 26.35 39.10 -2.05
CA LYS A 914 27.62 39.86 -2.10
C LYS A 914 27.46 41.25 -2.72
N ASN A 915 26.53 41.39 -3.67
CA ASN A 915 26.34 42.65 -4.40
C ASN A 915 25.12 43.42 -3.89
N GLU A 916 23.91 42.95 -4.19
CA GLU A 916 22.69 43.73 -4.00
C GLU A 916 22.36 43.93 -2.52
N ILE A 917 22.36 42.86 -1.72
CA ILE A 917 22.04 42.92 -0.29
C ILE A 917 23.12 43.70 0.46
N THR A 918 24.40 43.41 0.22
CA THR A 918 25.50 44.16 0.82
C THR A 918 25.40 45.66 0.53
N ASN A 919 25.15 46.03 -0.73
CA ASN A 919 24.99 47.43 -1.11
C ASN A 919 23.77 48.08 -0.42
N ASN A 920 22.66 47.36 -0.27
CA ASN A 920 21.48 47.87 0.42
C ASN A 920 21.77 48.19 1.90
N PHE A 921 22.51 47.33 2.62
CA PHE A 921 22.92 47.62 4.00
C PHE A 921 23.89 48.81 4.08
N ILE A 922 24.84 48.93 3.14
CA ILE A 922 25.77 50.06 3.06
C ILE A 922 25.02 51.38 2.78
N ASP A 923 24.02 51.35 1.90
CA ASP A 923 23.17 52.50 1.60
C ASP A 923 22.37 52.94 2.82
N LYS A 924 21.82 51.99 3.60
CA LYS A 924 21.13 52.31 4.87
C LYS A 924 22.05 52.99 5.87
N LEU A 925 23.29 52.50 6.04
CA LEU A 925 24.31 53.13 6.90
C LEU A 925 24.72 54.52 6.40
N THR A 926 24.81 54.71 5.08
CA THR A 926 25.16 56.01 4.47
C THR A 926 24.03 57.03 4.63
N ARG A 927 22.77 56.59 4.53
CA ARG A 927 21.60 57.44 4.82
C ARG A 927 21.50 57.81 6.29
N LEU A 928 21.81 56.89 7.20
CA LEU A 928 21.91 57.19 8.63
C LEU A 928 22.95 58.29 8.88
N GLU A 929 24.15 58.14 8.32
CA GLU A 929 25.23 59.13 8.43
C GLU A 929 24.82 60.52 7.92
N ALA A 930 24.17 60.60 6.76
CA ALA A 930 23.66 61.85 6.20
C ALA A 930 22.53 62.48 7.05
N SER A 931 21.67 61.65 7.64
CA SER A 931 20.54 62.11 8.46
C SER A 931 21.00 62.65 9.82
N LEU A 932 22.07 62.08 10.39
CA LEU A 932 22.71 62.60 11.60
C LEU A 932 23.36 63.97 11.36
N LEU A 933 24.06 64.14 10.22
CA LEU A 933 24.66 65.42 9.82
C LEU A 933 23.61 66.51 9.60
N ALA A 934 22.46 66.17 9.01
CA ALA A 934 21.38 67.12 8.74
C ALA A 934 20.67 67.63 10.02
N ASN A 935 20.85 66.97 11.17
CA ASN A 935 20.28 67.35 12.46
C ASN A 935 21.31 68.01 13.40
N ASP A 936 22.43 68.52 12.84
CA ASP A 936 23.52 69.20 13.53
C ASP A 936 24.23 68.37 14.63
N VAL A 937 24.12 67.04 14.58
CA VAL A 937 24.79 66.13 15.51
C VAL A 937 26.17 65.74 14.98
N GLU A 938 27.22 66.45 15.41
CA GLU A 938 28.62 66.14 15.08
C GLU A 938 29.30 65.30 16.18
N ALA A 939 29.08 63.99 16.17
CA ALA A 939 29.80 63.05 17.02
C ALA A 939 30.82 62.24 16.20
N SER A 940 32.12 62.51 16.39
CA SER A 940 33.20 61.73 15.75
C SER A 940 33.15 60.23 16.11
N ILE A 941 32.69 59.91 17.32
CA ILE A 941 32.54 58.53 17.80
C ILE A 941 31.47 57.78 17.00
N ILE A 942 30.31 58.39 16.74
CA ILE A 942 29.22 57.74 15.97
C ILE A 942 29.64 57.54 14.51
N ARG A 943 30.36 58.50 13.91
CA ARG A 943 30.92 58.36 12.56
C ARG A 943 31.91 57.19 12.47
N ASN A 944 32.77 57.02 13.47
CA ASN A 944 33.67 55.88 13.55
C ASN A 944 32.90 54.56 13.68
N ASN A 945 31.86 54.50 14.52
CA ASN A 945 31.00 53.33 14.66
C ASN A 945 30.33 52.94 13.34
N ILE A 946 29.84 53.93 12.56
CA ILE A 946 29.27 53.69 11.22
C ILE A 946 30.33 53.16 10.25
N ALA A 947 31.53 53.73 10.23
CA ALA A 947 32.62 53.29 9.35
C ALA A 947 33.08 51.86 9.67
N THR A 948 33.22 51.52 10.95
CA THR A 948 33.53 50.15 11.40
C THR A 948 32.40 49.19 11.03
N CYS A 949 31.14 49.58 11.28
CA CYS A 949 29.98 48.76 10.95
C CYS A 949 29.89 48.46 9.44
N LYS A 950 30.20 49.42 8.56
CA LYS A 950 30.27 49.21 7.09
C LYS A 950 31.26 48.10 6.71
N THR A 951 32.40 48.00 7.40
CA THR A 951 33.40 46.95 7.15
C THR A 951 32.95 45.61 7.74
N GLU A 952 32.44 45.60 8.96
CA GLU A 952 32.00 44.38 9.64
C GLU A 952 30.79 43.72 8.97
N ILE A 953 29.84 44.51 8.44
CA ILE A 953 28.67 43.95 7.73
C ILE A 953 29.05 43.33 6.39
N GLN A 954 30.04 43.90 5.68
CA GLN A 954 30.58 43.29 4.47
C GLN A 954 31.17 41.91 4.76
N ASN A 955 32.00 41.80 5.82
CA ASN A 955 32.56 40.52 6.24
C ASN A 955 31.48 39.53 6.70
N ALA A 956 30.48 40.00 7.45
CA ALA A 956 29.39 39.15 7.92
C ALA A 956 28.55 38.60 6.75
N LEU A 957 28.26 39.41 5.73
CA LEU A 957 27.52 38.98 4.54
C LEU A 957 28.37 38.12 3.61
N GLU A 958 29.70 38.32 3.57
CA GLU A 958 30.62 37.43 2.89
C GLU A 958 30.64 36.04 3.54
N GLU A 959 30.64 35.97 4.88
CA GLU A 959 30.50 34.72 5.61
C GLU A 959 29.15 34.05 5.35
N VAL A 960 28.05 34.81 5.36
CA VAL A 960 26.71 34.30 5.03
C VAL A 960 26.65 33.77 3.59
N ALA A 961 27.29 34.44 2.63
CA ALA A 961 27.39 33.93 1.26
C ALA A 961 28.20 32.61 1.21
N GLY A 962 29.22 32.47 2.06
CA GLY A 962 30.01 31.24 2.23
C GLY A 962 29.20 30.07 2.80
N TRP A 963 28.15 30.31 3.60
CA TRP A 963 27.30 29.24 4.14
C TRP A 963 26.61 28.38 3.07
N PHE A 964 26.37 28.97 1.89
CA PHE A 964 25.72 28.32 0.76
C PHE A 964 26.70 27.62 -0.17
N GLU A 965 28.00 27.63 0.12
CA GLU A 965 28.93 26.73 -0.56
C GLU A 965 28.53 25.30 -0.22
N ARG A 966 28.28 24.49 -1.25
CA ARG A 966 27.98 23.07 -1.08
C ARG A 966 29.11 22.45 -0.29
N SER A 967 28.82 21.95 0.91
CA SER A 967 29.75 20.99 1.51
C SER A 967 29.70 19.79 0.58
N GLN A 968 30.76 19.57 -0.19
CA GLN A 968 31.18 18.19 -0.29
C GLN A 968 31.40 17.78 1.17
N ILE A 969 30.72 16.73 1.64
CA ILE A 969 31.10 16.09 2.89
C ILE A 969 32.58 15.81 2.68
N SER A 970 33.43 16.67 3.23
CA SER A 970 34.85 16.48 3.10
C SER A 970 35.10 15.15 3.77
N GLU A 971 35.99 14.38 3.17
CA GLU A 971 36.42 13.08 3.64
C GLU A 971 37.16 13.19 5.01
N ASP A 972 37.02 14.32 5.71
CA ASP A 972 37.89 14.81 6.77
C ASP A 972 37.22 14.85 8.16
N THR A 973 36.04 14.24 8.36
CA THR A 973 35.63 13.92 9.74
C THR A 973 36.50 12.77 10.23
N ILE A 974 37.65 13.13 10.80
CA ILE A 974 38.60 12.22 11.42
C ILE A 974 37.99 11.73 12.74
N VAL A 975 37.58 10.46 12.76
CA VAL A 975 37.14 9.78 13.97
C VAL A 975 38.37 9.21 14.67
N ARG A 976 38.52 9.52 15.96
CA ARG A 976 39.66 9.08 16.75
C ARG A 976 39.41 7.67 17.27
N SER A 977 40.50 7.00 17.60
CA SER A 977 40.46 5.61 17.99
C SER A 977 39.76 5.35 19.33
N GLU A 978 39.72 6.32 20.25
CA GLU A 978 38.93 6.18 21.50
C GLU A 978 37.42 6.08 21.23
N ASP A 979 36.95 6.71 20.16
CA ASP A 979 35.56 6.65 19.73
C ASP A 979 35.22 5.25 19.18
N LEU A 980 36.13 4.65 18.41
CA LEU A 980 35.96 3.29 17.88
C LEU A 980 35.88 2.24 19.01
N ILE A 981 36.73 2.36 20.04
CA ILE A 981 36.74 1.45 21.20
C ILE A 981 35.43 1.57 21.95
N SER A 982 35.11 2.78 22.41
CA SER A 982 33.95 3.02 23.26
C SER A 982 32.63 2.59 22.59
N VAL A 983 32.53 2.74 21.27
CA VAL A 983 31.33 2.35 20.52
C VAL A 983 31.26 0.85 20.30
N SER A 984 32.37 0.23 19.94
CA SER A 984 32.40 -1.23 19.75
C SER A 984 32.09 -1.96 21.05
N GLU A 985 32.61 -1.47 22.19
CA GLU A 985 32.29 -1.97 23.54
C GLU A 985 30.82 -1.75 23.91
N ASN A 986 30.27 -0.56 23.65
CA ASN A 986 28.87 -0.23 23.94
C ASN A 986 27.89 -1.10 23.13
N ILE A 987 28.20 -1.33 21.85
CA ILE A 987 27.36 -2.14 20.98
C ILE A 987 27.39 -3.60 21.44
N ILE A 988 28.59 -4.16 21.65
CA ILE A 988 28.71 -5.58 22.00
C ILE A 988 28.16 -5.86 23.42
N SER A 989 28.29 -4.93 24.38
CA SER A 989 27.72 -5.10 25.72
C SER A 989 26.19 -5.10 25.70
N LYS A 990 25.57 -4.29 24.82
CA LYS A 990 24.11 -4.29 24.59
C LYS A 990 23.59 -5.51 23.87
N ILE A 991 24.43 -6.15 23.06
CA ILE A 991 24.11 -7.40 22.35
C ILE A 991 24.33 -8.60 23.26
N ASN A 992 25.39 -8.58 24.08
CA ASN A 992 25.75 -9.64 25.00
C ASN A 992 26.26 -9.05 26.32
N SER A 993 25.43 -9.09 27.35
CA SER A 993 25.74 -8.51 28.67
C SER A 993 26.94 -9.17 29.36
N ASP A 994 27.32 -10.40 28.98
CA ASP A 994 28.53 -11.04 29.50
C ASP A 994 29.83 -10.40 28.96
N PHE A 995 29.78 -9.57 27.92
CA PHE A 995 30.96 -8.87 27.42
C PHE A 995 31.51 -7.86 28.43
N GLU A 996 30.67 -7.28 29.32
CA GLU A 996 31.14 -6.39 30.38
C GLU A 996 32.19 -7.04 31.31
N LYS A 997 32.25 -8.37 31.31
CA LYS A 997 33.17 -9.17 32.14
C LYS A 997 34.47 -9.52 31.41
N VAL A 998 34.54 -9.28 30.09
CA VAL A 998 35.71 -9.57 29.24
C VAL A 998 36.76 -8.46 29.40
N THR A 999 38.04 -8.85 29.51
CA THR A 999 39.13 -7.87 29.52
C THR A 999 39.54 -7.56 28.08
N PHE A 1000 39.25 -6.34 27.58
CA PHE A 1000 39.62 -5.90 26.24
C PHE A 1000 40.69 -4.80 26.26
N ASN A 1001 41.76 -4.96 25.49
CA ASN A 1001 42.78 -3.94 25.27
C ASN A 1001 42.95 -3.69 23.76
N LEU A 1002 42.87 -2.43 23.31
CA LEU A 1002 43.18 -2.03 21.93
C LEU A 1002 44.38 -1.08 21.91
N ASP A 1003 45.40 -1.42 21.11
CA ASP A 1003 46.60 -0.61 20.91
C ASP A 1003 46.62 -0.01 19.49
N LEU A 1004 46.90 1.28 19.35
CA LEU A 1004 46.83 2.01 18.08
C LEU A 1004 48.08 2.87 17.87
N SER A 1005 48.51 3.02 16.62
CA SER A 1005 49.51 4.03 16.27
C SER A 1005 48.97 5.46 16.48
N GLU A 1006 49.81 6.39 16.96
CA GLU A 1006 49.42 7.76 17.39
C GLU A 1006 48.69 8.61 16.33
N ASP A 1007 48.69 8.22 15.04
CA ASP A 1007 48.12 8.98 13.92
C ASP A 1007 46.99 8.24 13.16
N TYR A 1008 46.39 7.17 13.70
CA TYR A 1008 45.39 6.38 12.95
C TYR A 1008 44.02 7.08 12.88
N SER A 1009 43.77 7.79 11.79
CA SER A 1009 42.50 8.47 11.49
C SER A 1009 41.56 7.61 10.65
N ILE A 1010 40.33 7.39 11.12
CA ILE A 1010 39.29 6.68 10.34
C ILE A 1010 38.28 7.70 9.83
N SER A 1011 37.93 7.63 8.55
CA SER A 1011 36.87 8.48 8.01
C SER A 1011 35.50 8.06 8.54
N SER A 1012 34.56 9.00 8.64
CA SER A 1012 33.18 8.71 9.06
C SER A 1012 32.47 7.68 8.17
N LYS A 1013 32.87 7.55 6.89
CA LYS A 1013 32.36 6.54 5.95
C LYS A 1013 32.88 5.13 6.26
N GLU A 1014 34.12 5.02 6.72
CA GLU A 1014 34.76 3.73 7.00
C GLU A 1014 34.41 3.19 8.39
N LEU A 1015 34.06 4.07 9.32
CA LEU A 1015 33.79 3.74 10.72
C LEU A 1015 32.80 2.57 10.93
N PRO A 1016 31.62 2.53 10.28
CA PRO A 1016 30.68 1.42 10.45
C PRO A 1016 31.31 0.06 10.11
N PHE A 1017 32.16 0.02 9.08
CA PHE A 1017 32.81 -1.20 8.62
C PHE A 1017 33.91 -1.67 9.57
N TYR A 1018 34.65 -0.76 10.20
CA TYR A 1018 35.61 -1.09 11.26
C TYR A 1018 34.90 -1.64 12.50
N ILE A 1019 33.76 -1.06 12.89
CA ILE A 1019 32.91 -1.56 13.98
C ILE A 1019 32.42 -2.97 13.66
N ASP A 1020 31.87 -3.21 12.46
CA ASP A 1020 31.40 -4.53 12.04
C ASP A 1020 32.52 -5.58 12.08
N ILE A 1021 33.74 -5.22 11.66
CA ILE A 1021 34.91 -6.09 11.73
C ILE A 1021 35.20 -6.49 13.18
N LEU A 1022 35.23 -5.53 14.11
CA LEU A 1022 35.48 -5.78 15.52
C LEU A 1022 34.38 -6.63 16.16
N LEU A 1023 33.09 -6.34 15.88
CA LEU A 1023 31.96 -7.11 16.40
C LEU A 1023 32.00 -8.58 15.98
N ILE A 1024 32.37 -8.87 14.72
CA ILE A 1024 32.55 -10.25 14.25
C ILE A 1024 33.69 -10.95 15.00
N LEU A 1025 34.80 -10.25 15.25
CA LEU A 1025 35.96 -10.80 15.96
C LEU A 1025 35.68 -11.03 17.46
N PHE A 1026 34.94 -10.13 18.11
CA PHE A 1026 34.47 -10.32 19.49
C PHE A 1026 33.57 -11.55 19.62
N ASN A 1027 32.56 -11.68 18.75
CA ASN A 1027 31.64 -12.81 18.80
C ASN A 1027 32.37 -14.15 18.56
N ASN A 1028 33.31 -14.18 17.62
CA ASN A 1028 34.15 -15.36 17.40
C ASN A 1028 34.96 -15.73 18.65
N SER A 1029 35.52 -14.74 19.34
CA SER A 1029 36.31 -14.96 20.55
C SER A 1029 35.47 -15.53 21.70
N MET A 1030 34.28 -14.96 21.93
CA MET A 1030 33.37 -15.45 22.97
C MET A 1030 32.85 -16.85 22.67
N LYS A 1031 32.47 -17.13 21.41
CA LYS A 1031 31.85 -18.41 21.04
C LYS A 1031 32.84 -19.58 20.99
N HIS A 1032 34.11 -19.31 20.66
CA HIS A 1032 35.08 -20.37 20.34
C HIS A 1032 36.27 -20.49 21.31
N SER A 1033 36.51 -19.51 22.19
CA SER A 1033 37.59 -19.62 23.20
C SER A 1033 37.35 -20.75 24.20
N GLY A 1034 36.08 -21.05 24.49
CA GLY A 1034 35.66 -21.98 25.52
C GLY A 1034 35.85 -21.46 26.95
N ILE A 1035 36.46 -20.28 27.12
CA ILE A 1035 36.76 -19.64 28.40
C ILE A 1035 35.52 -18.90 28.91
N ARG A 1036 35.33 -18.84 30.23
CA ARG A 1036 34.27 -18.01 30.85
C ARG A 1036 34.57 -16.54 30.58
N SER A 1037 33.56 -15.71 30.31
CA SER A 1037 33.76 -14.29 29.96
C SER A 1037 34.65 -13.53 30.95
N ASP A 1038 34.54 -13.83 32.25
CA ASP A 1038 35.37 -13.27 33.35
C ASP A 1038 36.90 -13.50 33.17
N ASP A 1039 37.27 -14.58 32.49
CA ASP A 1039 38.66 -15.02 32.28
C ASP A 1039 39.13 -14.78 30.83
N LEU A 1040 38.25 -14.29 29.95
CA LEU A 1040 38.56 -14.02 28.54
C LEU A 1040 39.30 -12.68 28.42
N THR A 1041 40.50 -12.74 27.87
CA THR A 1041 41.33 -11.57 27.56
C THR A 1041 41.46 -11.43 26.04
N ILE A 1042 41.08 -10.27 25.52
CA ILE A 1042 41.16 -9.92 24.11
C ILE A 1042 42.13 -8.74 23.96
N ASN A 1043 43.16 -8.91 23.14
CA ASN A 1043 44.10 -7.85 22.79
C ASN A 1043 44.03 -7.61 21.29
N ALA A 1044 43.81 -6.38 20.87
CA ALA A 1044 43.80 -6.01 19.46
C ALA A 1044 44.79 -4.86 19.19
N SER A 1045 45.28 -4.75 17.96
CA SER A 1045 46.00 -3.57 17.51
C SER A 1045 45.70 -3.22 16.06
N ILE A 1046 45.71 -1.93 15.74
CA ILE A 1046 45.53 -1.41 14.38
C ILE A 1046 46.71 -0.50 14.05
N THR A 1047 47.41 -0.81 12.97
CA THR A 1047 48.62 -0.09 12.54
C THR A 1047 48.65 0.07 11.03
N ASP A 1048 49.08 1.23 10.54
CA ASP A 1048 49.44 1.37 9.12
C ASP A 1048 50.86 0.85 8.87
N GLU A 1049 51.00 -0.06 7.91
CA GLU A 1049 52.28 -0.53 7.37
C GLU A 1049 52.44 -0.04 5.91
N ASP A 1050 53.66 -0.05 5.35
CA ASP A 1050 53.97 0.46 3.99
C ASP A 1050 53.10 -0.14 2.85
N GLU A 1051 52.43 -1.28 3.09
CA GLU A 1051 51.56 -2.00 2.14
C GLU A 1051 50.06 -1.99 2.55
N GLY A 1052 49.66 -1.14 3.50
CA GLY A 1052 48.27 -0.95 3.94
C GLY A 1052 48.04 -1.17 5.43
N SER A 1053 46.79 -0.99 5.88
CA SER A 1053 46.42 -1.08 7.28
C SER A 1053 46.32 -2.53 7.77
N VAL A 1054 46.82 -2.81 8.97
CA VAL A 1054 46.85 -4.15 9.58
C VAL A 1054 46.11 -4.15 10.91
N ILE A 1055 45.09 -5.02 11.04
CA ILE A 1055 44.43 -5.33 12.30
C ILE A 1055 45.00 -6.64 12.84
N LYS A 1056 45.60 -6.62 14.03
CA LYS A 1056 45.95 -7.83 14.78
C LYS A 1056 44.92 -8.01 15.89
N PHE A 1057 44.34 -9.19 16.01
CA PHE A 1057 43.32 -9.49 17.01
C PHE A 1057 43.66 -10.82 17.68
N ARG A 1058 43.80 -10.81 19.00
CA ARG A 1058 44.30 -11.94 19.80
C ARG A 1058 43.38 -12.20 20.99
N ASN A 1059 43.11 -13.47 21.27
CA ASN A 1059 42.40 -13.87 22.49
C ASN A 1059 43.00 -15.14 23.10
N ASN A 1060 42.89 -15.29 24.42
CA ASN A 1060 43.19 -16.55 25.09
C ASN A 1060 42.07 -17.58 24.85
N TYR A 1061 42.40 -18.87 24.95
CA TYR A 1061 41.45 -19.97 24.83
C TYR A 1061 41.83 -21.15 25.74
N LEU A 1062 40.89 -22.03 26.06
CA LEU A 1062 41.13 -23.19 26.92
C LEU A 1062 42.02 -24.22 26.23
N SER A 1063 43.12 -24.65 26.86
CA SER A 1063 44.14 -25.52 26.24
C SER A 1063 43.60 -26.83 25.61
N ASN A 1064 42.47 -27.35 26.09
CA ASN A 1064 41.81 -28.53 25.51
C ASN A 1064 41.06 -28.25 24.18
N THR A 1065 40.87 -26.99 23.78
CA THR A 1065 40.25 -26.58 22.52
C THR A 1065 41.26 -26.36 21.39
N GLU A 1066 42.57 -26.38 21.67
CA GLU A 1066 43.65 -26.14 20.68
C GLU A 1066 43.48 -26.99 19.41
N ALA A 1067 43.26 -28.30 19.57
CA ALA A 1067 43.12 -29.23 18.44
C ALA A 1067 41.88 -28.90 17.57
N SER A 1068 40.81 -28.40 18.18
CA SER A 1068 39.58 -27.99 17.50
C SER A 1068 39.77 -26.67 16.73
N ILE A 1069 40.48 -25.71 17.34
CA ILE A 1069 40.82 -24.42 16.73
C ILE A 1069 41.75 -24.64 15.53
N ARG A 1070 42.81 -25.45 15.68
CA ARG A 1070 43.73 -25.79 14.57
C ARG A 1070 42.99 -26.38 13.37
N LYS A 1071 42.09 -27.34 13.61
CA LYS A 1071 41.26 -27.95 12.55
C LYS A 1071 40.31 -26.95 11.88
N SER A 1072 39.80 -25.98 12.65
CA SER A 1072 38.91 -24.94 12.13
C SER A 1072 39.67 -23.91 11.28
N VAL A 1073 40.88 -23.53 11.70
CA VAL A 1073 41.77 -22.64 10.94
C VAL A 1073 42.19 -23.29 9.61
N GLU A 1074 42.60 -24.56 9.61
CA GLU A 1074 42.93 -25.28 8.37
C GLU A 1074 41.75 -25.33 7.37
N LYS A 1075 40.52 -25.38 7.89
CA LYS A 1075 39.31 -25.33 7.06
C LYS A 1075 39.09 -23.92 6.51
N LEU A 1076 39.22 -22.89 7.35
CA LEU A 1076 39.07 -21.48 6.98
C LEU A 1076 40.10 -21.04 5.94
N GLU A 1077 41.37 -21.46 6.07
CA GLU A 1077 42.42 -21.14 5.10
C GLU A 1077 42.10 -21.72 3.71
N LYS A 1078 41.55 -22.93 3.65
CA LYS A 1078 41.09 -23.54 2.38
C LYS A 1078 39.88 -22.80 1.80
N GLU A 1079 38.92 -22.40 2.64
CA GLU A 1079 37.74 -21.65 2.20
C GLU A 1079 38.12 -20.26 1.67
N LEU A 1080 39.02 -19.55 2.35
CA LEU A 1080 39.51 -18.23 1.93
C LEU A 1080 40.31 -18.31 0.61
N GLN A 1081 41.09 -19.36 0.38
CA GLN A 1081 41.79 -19.60 -0.90
C GLN A 1081 40.82 -19.82 -2.08
N VAL A 1082 39.69 -20.51 -1.83
CA VAL A 1082 38.65 -20.71 -2.85
C VAL A 1082 37.92 -19.40 -3.14
N ILE A 1083 37.59 -18.62 -2.10
CA ILE A 1083 36.94 -17.32 -2.24
C ILE A 1083 37.81 -16.32 -3.03
N ASP A 1084 39.13 -16.35 -2.83
CA ASP A 1084 40.06 -15.46 -3.53
C ASP A 1084 40.21 -15.78 -5.03
N SER A 1085 39.84 -17.00 -5.45
CA SER A 1085 39.98 -17.49 -6.84
C SER A 1085 38.68 -17.52 -7.66
N SER A 1086 37.51 -17.25 -7.05
CA SER A 1086 36.19 -17.26 -7.72
C SER A 1086 35.68 -15.85 -8.06
N LEU A 1087 35.16 -15.65 -9.28
CA LEU A 1087 34.48 -14.41 -9.71
C LEU A 1087 33.03 -14.30 -9.18
N ASP A 1088 32.37 -15.43 -8.92
CA ASP A 1088 31.06 -15.52 -8.27
C ASP A 1088 31.23 -16.22 -6.91
N ILE A 1089 30.73 -15.62 -5.82
CA ILE A 1089 30.84 -16.16 -4.45
C ILE A 1089 29.49 -16.81 -4.06
N PRO A 1090 29.27 -18.12 -4.27
CA PRO A 1090 27.95 -18.76 -4.17
C PRO A 1090 27.70 -19.45 -2.82
N MET A 1091 28.52 -19.21 -1.79
CA MET A 1091 28.38 -19.88 -0.49
C MET A 1091 27.99 -18.91 0.61
N LEU A 1092 26.69 -18.76 0.87
CA LEU A 1092 26.18 -18.02 2.04
C LEU A 1092 24.74 -18.39 2.44
N THR A 1093 24.30 -19.63 2.18
CA THR A 1093 22.96 -20.11 2.57
C THR A 1093 22.97 -21.12 3.72
N LYS A 1094 24.10 -21.31 4.41
CA LYS A 1094 24.17 -22.14 5.62
C LYS A 1094 24.53 -21.31 6.85
N GLU A 1095 23.70 -21.41 7.88
CA GLU A 1095 23.92 -20.82 9.20
C GLU A 1095 25.06 -21.53 9.93
N GLY A 1096 25.93 -20.73 10.57
CA GLY A 1096 27.13 -21.19 11.28
C GLY A 1096 28.41 -21.27 10.43
N GLY A 1097 29.52 -20.72 10.94
CA GLY A 1097 30.87 -20.88 10.36
C GLY A 1097 31.30 -19.85 9.30
N SER A 1098 30.54 -18.77 9.07
CA SER A 1098 30.79 -17.81 7.98
C SER A 1098 31.47 -16.49 8.39
N GLY A 1099 31.95 -16.35 9.63
CA GLY A 1099 32.42 -15.08 10.19
C GLY A 1099 33.55 -14.43 9.38
N TYR A 1100 34.60 -15.18 9.08
CA TYR A 1100 35.74 -14.67 8.28
C TYR A 1100 35.40 -14.42 6.80
N SER A 1101 34.44 -15.16 6.23
CA SER A 1101 33.93 -14.89 4.88
C SER A 1101 33.15 -13.56 4.82
N LYS A 1102 32.45 -13.18 5.90
CA LYS A 1102 31.83 -11.85 6.04
C LYS A 1102 32.90 -10.76 6.14
N LEU A 1103 33.95 -10.97 6.94
CA LEU A 1103 35.10 -10.05 7.02
C LEU A 1103 35.74 -9.83 5.64
N TYR A 1104 35.95 -10.90 4.86
CA TYR A 1104 36.48 -10.79 3.50
C TYR A 1104 35.59 -9.90 2.61
N LYS A 1105 34.26 -10.04 2.67
CA LYS A 1105 33.33 -9.20 1.89
C LYS A 1105 33.34 -7.74 2.32
N ILE A 1106 33.31 -7.47 3.63
CA ILE A 1106 33.35 -6.11 4.17
C ILE A 1106 34.62 -5.40 3.68
N ILE A 1107 35.78 -6.04 3.80
CA ILE A 1107 37.05 -5.44 3.40
C ILE A 1107 37.12 -5.26 1.87
N LYS A 1108 36.69 -6.26 1.09
CA LYS A 1108 36.77 -6.24 -0.37
C LYS A 1108 35.78 -5.31 -1.05
N PHE A 1109 34.53 -5.30 -0.62
CA PHE A 1109 33.45 -4.60 -1.32
C PHE A 1109 33.04 -3.29 -0.65
N ASN A 1110 33.08 -3.22 0.69
CA ASN A 1110 32.71 -2.01 1.42
C ASN A 1110 33.90 -1.06 1.61
N LEU A 1111 35.04 -1.58 2.07
CA LEU A 1111 36.28 -0.80 2.21
C LEU A 1111 37.12 -0.74 0.92
N GLN A 1112 36.77 -1.53 -0.10
CA GLN A 1112 37.49 -1.60 -1.38
C GLN A 1112 39.00 -1.90 -1.25
N LYS A 1113 39.40 -2.60 -0.18
CA LYS A 1113 40.79 -3.02 0.07
C LYS A 1113 40.95 -4.51 -0.24
N LYS A 1114 42.18 -4.95 -0.51
CA LYS A 1114 42.52 -6.36 -0.69
C LYS A 1114 42.75 -7.02 0.68
N PRO A 1115 41.87 -7.94 1.13
CA PRO A 1115 42.03 -8.61 2.41
C PRO A 1115 43.08 -9.73 2.33
N THR A 1116 43.97 -9.80 3.33
CA THR A 1116 44.86 -10.94 3.56
C THR A 1116 44.77 -11.37 5.02
N PHE A 1117 44.47 -12.64 5.27
CA PHE A 1117 44.34 -13.21 6.62
C PHE A 1117 45.57 -14.04 6.97
N ASN A 1118 46.08 -13.89 8.19
CA ASN A 1118 47.17 -14.68 8.74
C ASN A 1118 46.79 -15.17 10.14
N PHE A 1119 46.77 -16.48 10.36
CA PHE A 1119 46.38 -17.09 11.63
C PHE A 1119 47.60 -17.64 12.37
N LYS A 1120 47.69 -17.38 13.68
CA LYS A 1120 48.71 -17.98 14.56
C LYS A 1120 48.04 -18.60 15.78
N ILE A 1121 48.49 -19.81 16.14
CA ILE A 1121 47.99 -20.57 17.28
C ILE A 1121 49.19 -20.99 18.14
N THR A 1122 49.26 -20.49 19.37
CA THR A 1122 50.22 -20.94 20.41
C THR A 1122 49.55 -21.98 21.31
N SER A 1123 50.12 -22.34 22.47
CA SER A 1123 49.46 -23.26 23.41
C SER A 1123 48.34 -22.61 24.23
N GLU A 1124 48.27 -21.28 24.26
CA GLU A 1124 47.40 -20.51 25.16
C GLU A 1124 46.64 -19.37 24.45
N GLU A 1125 47.06 -18.98 23.24
CA GLU A 1125 46.51 -17.82 22.53
C GLU A 1125 46.27 -18.10 21.05
N PHE A 1126 45.18 -17.53 20.54
CA PHE A 1126 44.86 -17.45 19.12
C PHE A 1126 45.04 -16.01 18.66
N GLU A 1127 45.71 -15.80 17.52
CA GLU A 1127 45.89 -14.50 16.88
C GLU A 1127 45.47 -14.57 15.41
N VAL A 1128 44.69 -13.59 14.97
CA VAL A 1128 44.44 -13.31 13.56
C VAL A 1128 45.01 -11.94 13.18
N GLY A 1129 45.85 -11.91 12.15
CA GLY A 1129 46.31 -10.70 11.48
C GLY A 1129 45.53 -10.51 10.18
N ILE A 1130 44.87 -9.37 10.02
CA ILE A 1130 44.10 -8.98 8.85
C ILE A 1130 44.80 -7.78 8.22
N ARG A 1131 45.42 -7.98 7.05
CA ARG A 1131 46.03 -6.91 6.25
C ARG A 1131 45.05 -6.45 5.18
N MET A 1132 44.88 -5.13 5.07
CA MET A 1132 43.98 -4.47 4.14
C MET A 1132 44.82 -3.59 3.19
N GLY A 1133 45.30 -4.19 2.10
CA GLY A 1133 46.17 -3.50 1.12
C GLY A 1133 45.40 -2.83 0.00
N GLU A 1134 46.05 -1.95 -0.77
CA GLU A 1134 45.46 -1.36 -1.97
C GLU A 1134 45.52 -2.29 -3.18
N TYR A 1135 44.59 -2.13 -4.12
CA TYR A 1135 44.67 -2.78 -5.44
C TYR A 1135 45.70 -2.04 -6.30
N SER A 1136 46.74 -2.73 -6.78
CA SER A 1136 47.73 -2.14 -7.69
C SER A 1136 47.05 -1.55 -8.94
N GLU A 1137 47.43 -0.34 -9.37
CA GLU A 1137 46.84 0.51 -10.44
C GLU A 1137 46.58 -0.13 -11.83
N ASN A 1138 46.86 -1.42 -12.04
CA ASN A 1138 46.67 -2.11 -13.32
C ASN A 1138 45.33 -2.88 -13.48
N THR A 1139 44.38 -2.76 -12.57
CA THR A 1139 43.09 -3.48 -12.65
C THR A 1139 41.83 -2.61 -12.80
N ASN A 1140 41.95 -1.31 -13.10
CA ASN A 1140 40.80 -0.41 -13.32
C ASN A 1140 40.22 -0.43 -14.75
N ASN A 1141 40.27 -1.57 -15.44
CA ASN A 1141 39.55 -1.78 -16.70
C ASN A 1141 38.78 -3.10 -16.65
N ARG A 1142 37.77 -3.16 -15.78
CA ARG A 1142 36.54 -3.98 -15.88
C ARG A 1142 35.75 -3.84 -14.57
N GLY A 1143 34.64 -3.11 -14.65
CA GLY A 1143 33.68 -2.86 -13.59
C GLY A 1143 32.82 -1.68 -14.00
#